data_AF-A0A3D2EZ73-F1
#
_entry.id   AF-A0A3D2EZ73-F1
#
_cell.length_a   1.000
_cell.length_b   1.000
_cell.length_c   1.000
_cell.angle_alpha   90.00
_cell.angle_beta   90.00
_cell.angle_gamma   90.00
#
_symmetry.space_group_name_H-M   'P 1'
#
loop_
_entity.id
_entity.type
_entity.pdbx_description
1 polymer ?
#
loop_
_entity_poly.entity_id
_entity_poly.type
_entity_poly.pdbx_seq_one_letter_code
_entity_poly.pdbx_strand_id
1 'polypeptide(L)'
;MPEMLEDALKNRLERDLAPSGRVKERIWGEIQCRMNQGEIMEGVKQSLVPSESTKMRVWARILSSIEAKESIDILEKLKVILTPPPELSLHFKQRFSQSQVVPVPVRHTTFKWVVTAVLMALCVKLGPQILIAPRTAALDAVILMPTRGEVTVSVGKLWQPVAKDIELEPGTLLRTHEGEASIVFRDDSVVRLAPWTTVQVHDTQDPAFDGDSAATLTLMTGNIWVQGLIPAPIRGVRVRTDYGLVTVNEGSVSIIEGEKVAVKIWDRRARIQRGDTDIHLVSGERTELSESENLIVKRIPNAHYEELWARQNLNRDAVHRRSIAQIQRERRAAQAGILPTSILYPAKRIAEKVDVLLTFGEGAKTQKKLEHAGSRLDEAVALLDEGDTIEVQISLEAYRDALHAVATGSGDALVRALIDQSLAAEASEIAAVLPSDDTYPIKQAILEVSASIPNGSVSTADVEGVLVVDTITALINKLDEEGAIGLKSVWIDLSDHLTVLSLGESDLRPEVRKEAKMLLSEFAFLLEELSARGGVVDSEILEGVRIYLPPDNDSVPVLTEEEIMKIVQSIRERIFVFHMARSRINQLKAEFKALEGHPDQGRVLRKLRFVLPDGPEEFPLKVRKEIIRLQWERAAGTTI
;
A
#
# COMPACT_ATOMS: atom_id res chain seq x y z
N MET A 1 37.54 -71.93 25.24
CA MET A 1 36.56 -72.89 25.82
C MET A 1 35.35 -72.25 26.55
N PRO A 2 35.00 -70.96 26.36
CA PRO A 2 33.63 -70.48 26.66
C PRO A 2 32.71 -70.35 25.44
N GLU A 3 33.23 -70.03 24.25
CA GLU A 3 32.41 -69.72 23.05
C GLU A 3 31.64 -70.92 22.49
N MET A 4 32.18 -72.14 22.60
CA MET A 4 31.50 -73.34 22.10
C MET A 4 30.22 -73.71 22.88
N LEU A 5 30.05 -73.17 24.10
CA LEU A 5 28.91 -73.49 24.95
C LEU A 5 27.72 -72.55 24.68
N GLU A 6 27.99 -71.30 24.27
CA GLU A 6 26.98 -70.34 23.85
C GLU A 6 26.34 -70.72 22.52
N ASP A 7 27.13 -71.15 21.54
CA ASP A 7 26.60 -71.57 20.23
C ASP A 7 25.77 -72.85 20.33
N ALA A 8 26.11 -73.76 21.24
CA ALA A 8 25.33 -74.95 21.50
C ALA A 8 23.99 -74.63 22.19
N LEU A 9 23.96 -73.64 23.09
CA LEU A 9 22.74 -73.18 23.77
C LEU A 9 21.81 -72.42 22.82
N LYS A 10 22.37 -71.55 21.96
CA LYS A 10 21.61 -70.76 21.00
C LYS A 10 20.95 -71.63 19.94
N ASN A 11 21.68 -72.61 19.40
CA ASN A 11 21.12 -73.57 18.43
C ASN A 11 20.05 -74.48 19.03
N ARG A 12 20.08 -74.72 20.35
CA ARG A 12 19.06 -75.51 21.06
C ARG A 12 17.79 -74.67 21.30
N LEU A 13 17.96 -73.42 21.70
CA LEU A 13 16.87 -72.45 21.85
C LEU A 13 16.16 -72.16 20.52
N GLU A 14 16.88 -72.06 19.39
CA GLU A 14 16.27 -71.87 18.07
C GLU A 14 15.46 -73.08 17.60
N ARG A 15 15.83 -74.30 17.99
CA ARG A 15 15.01 -75.50 17.72
C ARG A 15 13.77 -75.56 18.60
N ASP A 16 13.87 -75.17 19.86
CA ASP A 16 12.76 -75.25 20.81
C ASP A 16 11.74 -74.10 20.64
N LEU A 17 12.15 -72.97 20.03
CA LEU A 17 11.29 -71.81 19.77
C LEU A 17 10.74 -71.75 18.33
N ALA A 18 11.14 -72.65 17.44
CA ALA A 18 10.59 -72.71 16.08
C ALA A 18 9.17 -73.29 16.11
N PRO A 19 8.11 -72.51 15.77
CA PRO A 19 6.75 -73.03 15.76
C PRO A 19 6.60 -74.13 14.71
N SER A 20 5.89 -75.20 15.05
CA SER A 20 5.65 -76.33 14.15
C SER A 20 4.96 -75.89 12.86
N GLY A 21 5.21 -76.58 11.75
CA GLY A 21 4.73 -76.19 10.41
C GLY A 21 3.21 -75.90 10.34
N ARG A 22 2.41 -76.63 11.10
CA ARG A 22 0.95 -76.40 11.22
C ARG A 22 0.58 -75.08 11.89
N VAL A 23 1.39 -74.60 12.83
CA VAL A 23 1.18 -73.29 13.49
C VAL A 23 1.58 -72.16 12.54
N LYS A 24 2.65 -72.34 11.77
CA LYS A 24 3.03 -71.39 10.70
C LYS A 24 1.95 -71.27 9.63
N GLU A 25 1.39 -72.38 9.15
CA GLU A 25 0.29 -72.37 8.18
C GLU A 25 -0.98 -71.72 8.73
N ARG A 26 -1.32 -71.95 10.01
CA ARG A 26 -2.46 -71.28 10.65
C ARG A 26 -2.25 -69.77 10.75
N ILE A 27 -1.06 -69.32 11.16
CA ILE A 27 -0.72 -67.89 11.25
C ILE A 27 -0.72 -67.25 9.86
N TRP A 28 -0.16 -67.90 8.84
CA TRP A 28 -0.20 -67.40 7.47
C TRP A 28 -1.62 -67.34 6.91
N GLY A 29 -2.43 -68.37 7.18
CA GLY A 29 -3.85 -68.37 6.82
C GLY A 29 -4.62 -67.21 7.48
N GLU A 30 -4.36 -66.91 8.75
CA GLU A 30 -4.95 -65.76 9.45
C GLU A 30 -4.49 -64.41 8.88
N ILE A 31 -3.22 -64.29 8.51
CA ILE A 31 -2.67 -63.07 7.89
C ILE A 31 -3.27 -62.86 6.50
N GLN A 32 -3.39 -63.91 5.68
CA GLN A 32 -4.01 -63.83 4.35
C GLN A 32 -5.51 -63.51 4.44
N CYS A 33 -6.20 -64.06 5.44
CA CYS A 33 -7.61 -63.74 5.68
C CYS A 33 -7.80 -62.27 6.14
N ARG A 34 -6.84 -61.72 6.90
CA ARG A 34 -6.83 -60.29 7.28
C ARG A 34 -6.44 -59.35 6.14
N MET A 35 -5.58 -59.78 5.22
CA MET A 35 -5.26 -59.00 4.02
C MET A 35 -6.44 -58.92 3.05
N ASN A 36 -7.18 -60.02 2.86
CA ASN A 36 -8.38 -60.04 2.02
C ASN A 36 -9.60 -59.29 2.63
N GLN A 37 -9.57 -58.98 3.94
CA GLN A 37 -10.58 -58.10 4.57
C GLN A 37 -10.40 -56.61 4.18
N GLY A 38 -9.23 -56.22 3.63
CA GLY A 38 -8.98 -54.87 3.13
C GLY A 38 -9.78 -54.52 1.87
N GLU A 39 -9.94 -55.47 0.94
CA GLU A 39 -10.69 -55.26 -0.32
C GLU A 39 -12.20 -55.15 -0.08
N ILE A 40 -12.74 -55.88 0.91
CA ILE A 40 -14.15 -55.79 1.30
C ILE A 40 -14.43 -54.44 2.00
N MET A 41 -13.46 -53.92 2.77
CA MET A 41 -13.54 -52.59 3.39
C MET A 41 -13.42 -51.44 2.39
N GLU A 42 -12.69 -51.58 1.28
CA GLU A 42 -12.65 -50.56 0.21
C GLU A 42 -13.97 -50.49 -0.56
N GLY A 43 -14.60 -51.63 -0.87
CA GLY A 43 -15.94 -51.68 -1.47
C GLY A 43 -17.03 -51.11 -0.54
N VAL A 44 -16.90 -51.33 0.77
CA VAL A 44 -17.78 -50.71 1.78
C VAL A 44 -17.49 -49.23 1.97
N LYS A 45 -16.22 -48.79 1.87
CA LYS A 45 -15.86 -47.35 1.88
C LYS A 45 -16.45 -46.63 0.68
N GLN A 46 -16.33 -47.18 -0.54
CA GLN A 46 -16.89 -46.57 -1.75
C GLN A 46 -18.43 -46.55 -1.75
N SER A 47 -19.09 -47.53 -1.12
CA SER A 47 -20.57 -47.52 -0.97
C SER A 47 -21.07 -46.69 0.22
N LEU A 48 -20.19 -46.31 1.16
CA LEU A 48 -20.49 -45.42 2.29
C LEU A 48 -20.05 -43.97 2.06
N VAL A 49 -19.36 -43.63 0.96
CA VAL A 49 -19.16 -42.22 0.58
C VAL A 49 -20.51 -41.68 0.09
N PRO A 50 -21.18 -40.78 0.84
CA PRO A 50 -22.41 -40.18 0.37
C PRO A 50 -22.13 -39.42 -0.93
N SER A 51 -23.00 -39.59 -1.93
CA SER A 51 -22.89 -38.83 -3.19
C SER A 51 -22.91 -37.32 -2.90
N GLU A 52 -22.22 -36.53 -3.73
CA GLU A 52 -22.11 -35.07 -3.53
C GLU A 52 -23.49 -34.40 -3.39
N SER A 53 -24.50 -34.88 -4.11
CA SER A 53 -25.88 -34.39 -3.96
C SER A 53 -26.54 -34.75 -2.62
N THR A 54 -26.10 -35.82 -1.95
CA THR A 54 -26.58 -36.23 -0.62
C THR A 54 -25.83 -35.49 0.48
N LYS A 55 -24.52 -35.25 0.31
CA LYS A 55 -23.74 -34.36 1.19
C LYS A 55 -24.32 -32.95 1.16
N MET A 56 -24.56 -32.38 -0.02
CA MET A 56 -25.19 -31.07 -0.15
C MET A 56 -26.58 -31.03 0.47
N ARG A 57 -27.38 -32.09 0.40
CA ARG A 57 -28.73 -32.13 0.98
C ARG A 57 -28.72 -32.26 2.50
N VAL A 58 -27.78 -33.04 3.05
CA VAL A 58 -27.56 -33.15 4.50
C VAL A 58 -26.99 -31.85 5.05
N TRP A 59 -26.03 -31.26 4.35
CA TRP A 59 -25.46 -29.97 4.71
C TRP A 59 -26.45 -28.82 4.56
N ALA A 60 -27.27 -28.77 3.51
CA ALA A 60 -28.37 -27.79 3.39
C ALA A 60 -29.42 -27.97 4.50
N ARG A 61 -29.59 -29.18 5.04
CA ARG A 61 -30.47 -29.45 6.19
C ARG A 61 -29.83 -29.06 7.53
N ILE A 62 -28.51 -29.15 7.64
CA ILE A 62 -27.75 -28.69 8.81
C ILE A 62 -27.59 -27.16 8.78
N LEU A 63 -27.31 -26.58 7.62
CA LEU A 63 -27.30 -25.13 7.39
C LEU A 63 -28.68 -24.54 7.65
N SER A 64 -29.77 -25.14 7.15
CA SER A 64 -31.13 -24.65 7.45
C SER A 64 -31.54 -24.84 8.92
N SER A 65 -30.96 -25.79 9.65
CA SER A 65 -31.17 -25.90 11.11
C SER A 65 -30.28 -24.94 11.92
N ILE A 66 -29.16 -24.47 11.36
CA ILE A 66 -28.27 -23.46 11.94
C ILE A 66 -28.76 -22.03 11.61
N GLU A 67 -29.33 -21.82 10.42
CA GLU A 67 -29.99 -20.58 9.97
C GLU A 67 -31.38 -20.38 10.59
N ALA A 68 -31.96 -21.43 11.21
CA ALA A 68 -33.21 -21.29 11.94
C ALA A 68 -33.02 -20.31 13.11
N LYS A 69 -33.86 -19.27 13.14
CA LYS A 69 -34.09 -18.31 14.24
C LYS A 69 -34.06 -18.89 15.66
N GLU A 70 -34.19 -20.20 15.84
CA GLU A 70 -34.18 -20.92 17.12
C GLU A 70 -32.78 -21.06 17.76
N SER A 71 -31.69 -21.09 16.99
CA SER A 71 -30.33 -21.22 17.54
C SER A 71 -29.89 -19.95 18.29
N ILE A 72 -30.34 -18.79 17.82
CA ILE A 72 -30.16 -17.48 18.47
C ILE A 72 -30.92 -17.45 19.80
N ASP A 73 -32.10 -18.04 19.87
CA ASP A 73 -32.99 -18.04 21.04
C ASP A 73 -32.45 -18.92 22.19
N ILE A 74 -31.79 -20.06 21.88
CA ILE A 74 -31.14 -20.91 22.89
C ILE A 74 -29.88 -20.26 23.46
N LEU A 75 -29.09 -19.59 22.62
CA LEU A 75 -27.88 -18.89 23.04
C LEU A 75 -28.18 -17.58 23.79
N GLU A 76 -29.25 -16.87 23.44
CA GLU A 76 -29.74 -15.75 24.24
C GLU A 76 -30.27 -16.21 25.60
N LYS A 77 -30.98 -17.33 25.67
CA LYS A 77 -31.39 -17.95 26.95
C LYS A 77 -30.17 -18.36 27.79
N LEU A 78 -29.14 -18.92 27.18
CA LEU A 78 -27.87 -19.24 27.87
C LEU A 78 -27.13 -17.98 28.33
N LYS A 79 -27.13 -16.90 27.54
CA LYS A 79 -26.57 -15.60 27.93
C LYS A 79 -27.30 -15.02 29.15
N VAL A 80 -28.63 -15.08 29.20
CA VAL A 80 -29.42 -14.67 30.37
C VAL A 80 -29.08 -15.52 31.61
N ILE A 81 -28.78 -16.80 31.42
CA ILE A 81 -28.42 -17.73 32.52
C ILE A 81 -26.97 -17.55 32.98
N LEU A 82 -26.05 -17.23 32.07
CA LEU A 82 -24.60 -17.14 32.33
C LEU A 82 -24.13 -15.72 32.70
N THR A 83 -24.94 -14.68 32.48
CA THR A 83 -24.60 -13.32 32.89
C THR A 83 -25.18 -13.06 34.28
N PRO A 84 -24.37 -13.02 35.36
CA PRO A 84 -24.90 -12.76 36.69
C PRO A 84 -25.44 -11.32 36.79
N PRO A 85 -26.61 -11.10 37.42
CA PRO A 85 -27.10 -9.76 37.74
C PRO A 85 -26.05 -8.94 38.50
N PRO A 86 -25.96 -7.61 38.29
CA PRO A 86 -24.95 -6.76 38.93
C PRO A 86 -25.01 -6.85 40.47
N GLU A 87 -26.21 -7.04 41.03
CA GLU A 87 -26.45 -7.25 42.46
C GLU A 87 -25.84 -8.57 42.98
N LEU A 88 -25.91 -9.65 42.19
CA LEU A 88 -25.30 -10.94 42.53
C LEU A 88 -23.77 -10.89 42.46
N SER A 89 -23.20 -10.11 41.54
CA SER A 89 -21.74 -9.95 41.44
C SER A 89 -21.13 -9.26 42.68
N LEU A 90 -21.83 -8.25 43.21
CA LEU A 90 -21.49 -7.59 44.48
C LEU A 90 -21.69 -8.54 45.66
N HIS A 91 -22.76 -9.33 45.64
CA HIS A 91 -23.05 -10.31 46.68
C HIS A 91 -22.00 -11.45 46.71
N PHE A 92 -21.49 -11.89 45.54
CA PHE A 92 -20.41 -12.87 45.44
C PHE A 92 -19.06 -12.30 45.88
N LYS A 93 -18.73 -11.04 45.54
CA LYS A 93 -17.53 -10.35 46.05
C LYS A 93 -17.54 -10.18 47.57
N GLN A 94 -18.70 -9.87 48.16
CA GLN A 94 -18.88 -9.79 49.61
C GLN A 94 -18.82 -11.16 50.29
N ARG A 95 -19.35 -12.22 49.67
CA ARG A 95 -19.29 -13.58 50.24
C ARG A 95 -17.92 -14.23 50.13
N PHE A 96 -17.20 -14.00 49.03
CA PHE A 96 -15.85 -14.55 48.85
C PHE A 96 -14.80 -13.91 49.77
N SER A 97 -15.00 -12.66 50.17
CA SER A 97 -14.13 -11.98 51.14
C SER A 97 -14.37 -12.40 52.60
N GLN A 98 -15.48 -13.09 52.90
CA GLN A 98 -15.85 -13.48 54.28
C GLN A 98 -16.03 -14.99 54.52
N SER A 99 -15.82 -15.87 53.53
CA SER A 99 -16.07 -17.30 53.71
C SER A 99 -14.85 -18.05 54.24
N GLN A 100 -14.87 -18.38 55.55
CA GLN A 100 -14.17 -19.55 56.06
C GLN A 100 -14.76 -20.81 55.39
N VAL A 101 -13.88 -21.63 54.80
CA VAL A 101 -14.25 -22.86 54.09
C VAL A 101 -14.79 -23.87 55.10
N VAL A 102 -16.11 -24.00 55.22
CA VAL A 102 -16.74 -25.12 55.91
C VAL A 102 -16.88 -26.27 54.91
N PRO A 103 -16.26 -27.44 55.13
CA PRO A 103 -16.38 -28.57 54.22
C PRO A 103 -17.78 -29.18 54.38
N VAL A 104 -18.65 -28.91 53.41
CA VAL A 104 -19.93 -29.63 53.27
C VAL A 104 -19.66 -30.92 52.48
N PRO A 105 -20.14 -32.10 52.92
CA PRO A 105 -20.01 -33.34 52.15
C PRO A 105 -20.87 -33.25 50.89
N VAL A 106 -20.25 -32.86 49.78
CA VAL A 106 -20.89 -32.84 48.46
C VAL A 106 -20.99 -34.28 47.96
N ARG A 107 -22.22 -34.77 47.73
CA ARG A 107 -22.45 -36.07 47.08
C ARG A 107 -21.74 -36.08 45.72
N HIS A 108 -20.94 -37.13 45.45
CA HIS A 108 -20.12 -37.27 44.23
C HIS A 108 -20.87 -37.05 42.90
N THR A 109 -22.19 -37.20 42.87
CA THR A 109 -23.01 -36.99 41.66
C THR A 109 -23.16 -35.51 41.31
N THR A 110 -23.35 -34.61 42.29
CA THR A 110 -23.48 -33.17 42.00
C THR A 110 -22.13 -32.55 41.67
N PHE A 111 -21.05 -33.02 42.28
CA PHE A 111 -19.68 -32.59 41.94
C PHE A 111 -19.32 -32.93 40.48
N LYS A 112 -19.72 -34.11 39.97
CA LYS A 112 -19.53 -34.47 38.56
C LYS A 112 -20.22 -33.48 37.62
N TRP A 113 -21.48 -33.13 37.88
CA TRP A 113 -22.20 -32.17 37.04
C TRP A 113 -21.63 -30.75 37.13
N VAL A 114 -21.19 -30.32 38.31
CA VAL A 114 -20.51 -29.02 38.48
C VAL A 114 -19.17 -29.02 37.76
N VAL A 115 -18.35 -30.07 37.87
CA VAL A 115 -17.08 -30.18 37.15
C VAL A 115 -17.32 -30.23 35.65
N THR A 116 -18.28 -31.02 35.16
CA THR A 116 -18.62 -31.05 33.73
C THR A 116 -19.14 -29.70 33.24
N ALA A 117 -19.96 -28.98 34.03
CA ALA A 117 -20.44 -27.66 33.67
C ALA A 117 -19.30 -26.61 33.67
N VAL A 118 -18.39 -26.68 34.64
CA VAL A 118 -17.19 -25.82 34.69
C VAL A 118 -16.25 -26.14 33.54
N LEU A 119 -16.04 -27.41 33.22
CA LEU A 119 -15.18 -27.87 32.14
C LEU A 119 -15.79 -27.54 30.77
N MET A 120 -17.11 -27.64 30.64
CA MET A 120 -17.86 -27.18 29.46
C MET A 120 -17.79 -25.66 29.33
N ALA A 121 -17.98 -24.90 30.40
CA ALA A 121 -17.82 -23.44 30.39
C ALA A 121 -16.37 -23.03 30.07
N LEU A 122 -15.38 -23.78 30.56
CA LEU A 122 -13.97 -23.59 30.26
C LEU A 122 -13.68 -23.91 28.79
N CYS A 123 -14.20 -25.01 28.24
CA CYS A 123 -14.07 -25.35 26.82
C CYS A 123 -14.78 -24.34 25.92
N VAL A 124 -15.94 -23.80 26.33
CA VAL A 124 -16.64 -22.74 25.60
C VAL A 124 -15.85 -21.42 25.66
N LYS A 125 -15.18 -21.12 26.78
CA LYS A 125 -14.38 -19.90 26.94
C LYS A 125 -13.01 -19.98 26.26
N LEU A 126 -12.36 -21.15 26.29
CA LEU A 126 -11.03 -21.37 25.69
C LEU A 126 -11.11 -21.84 24.23
N GLY A 127 -12.23 -22.40 23.80
CA GLY A 127 -12.44 -22.91 22.44
C GLY A 127 -12.13 -21.89 21.34
N PRO A 128 -12.61 -20.64 21.44
CA PRO A 128 -12.26 -19.59 20.48
C PRO A 128 -10.75 -19.34 20.38
N GLN A 129 -10.01 -19.37 21.50
CA GLN A 129 -8.57 -19.09 21.51
C GLN A 129 -7.71 -20.19 20.85
N ILE A 130 -8.24 -21.41 20.73
CA ILE A 130 -7.53 -22.53 20.10
C ILE A 130 -7.76 -22.54 18.57
N LEU A 131 -8.93 -22.06 18.13
CA LEU A 131 -9.35 -22.11 16.73
C LEU A 131 -9.11 -20.79 15.97
N ILE A 132 -8.92 -19.69 16.69
CA ILE A 132 -8.66 -18.36 16.14
C ILE A 132 -7.17 -18.05 16.34
N ALA A 133 -6.43 -17.86 15.25
CA ALA A 133 -5.05 -17.44 15.32
C ALA A 133 -4.95 -16.02 15.91
N PRO A 134 -4.05 -15.75 16.88
CA PRO A 134 -3.81 -14.39 17.33
C PRO A 134 -3.16 -13.58 16.21
N ARG A 135 -3.61 -12.34 16.00
CA ARG A 135 -2.94 -11.41 15.07
C ARG A 135 -1.54 -11.11 15.56
N THR A 136 -0.53 -11.33 14.72
CA THR A 136 0.83 -10.89 14.96
C THR A 136 0.97 -9.48 14.40
N ALA A 137 1.09 -8.48 15.27
CA ALA A 137 1.35 -7.10 14.85
C ALA A 137 2.76 -6.96 14.24
N ALA A 138 2.95 -5.93 13.42
CA ALA A 138 4.25 -5.55 12.87
C ALA A 138 5.28 -5.25 13.98
N LEU A 139 6.55 -5.11 13.61
CA LEU A 139 7.53 -4.47 14.48
C LEU A 139 7.04 -3.04 14.76
N ASP A 140 6.53 -2.82 15.97
CA ASP A 140 5.94 -1.54 16.40
C ASP A 140 6.96 -0.38 16.48
N ALA A 141 8.24 -0.71 16.43
CA ALA A 141 9.35 0.21 16.60
C ALA A 141 9.70 0.95 15.30
N VAL A 142 9.90 2.27 15.41
CA VAL A 142 10.54 3.08 14.34
C VAL A 142 12.04 2.91 14.47
N ILE A 143 12.69 2.45 13.40
CA ILE A 143 14.11 2.04 13.46
C ILE A 143 14.96 3.00 12.63
N LEU A 144 16.05 3.48 13.22
CA LEU A 144 17.14 4.16 12.51
C LEU A 144 18.18 3.13 12.06
N MET A 145 18.42 3.07 10.76
CA MET A 145 19.42 2.21 10.13
C MET A 145 20.53 3.06 9.50
N PRO A 146 21.72 3.17 10.12
CA PRO A 146 22.85 3.86 9.49
C PRO A 146 23.33 3.05 8.27
N THR A 147 23.33 3.65 7.08
CA THR A 147 23.71 2.93 5.84
C THR A 147 25.17 3.13 5.51
N ARG A 148 25.68 4.36 5.63
CA ARG A 148 27.07 4.74 5.32
C ARG A 148 27.52 5.90 6.19
N GLY A 149 28.83 6.01 6.41
CA GLY A 149 29.45 7.14 7.11
C GLY A 149 29.00 7.33 8.55
N GLU A 150 29.15 8.55 9.07
CA GLU A 150 28.86 8.87 10.46
C GLU A 150 27.46 9.49 10.62
N VAL A 151 26.68 8.89 11.51
CA VAL A 151 25.33 9.32 11.88
C VAL A 151 25.33 9.52 13.39
N THR A 152 24.84 10.66 13.86
CA THR A 152 24.75 10.97 15.28
C THR A 152 23.31 11.20 15.71
N VAL A 153 22.97 10.73 16.92
CA VAL A 153 21.68 10.93 17.57
C VAL A 153 21.90 11.79 18.81
N SER A 154 20.99 12.73 19.06
CA SER A 154 20.96 13.51 20.30
C SER A 154 20.14 12.76 21.36
N VAL A 155 20.83 12.20 22.36
CA VAL A 155 20.20 11.61 23.55
C VAL A 155 20.56 12.47 24.75
N GLY A 156 19.56 13.10 25.38
CA GLY A 156 19.79 13.96 26.54
C GLY A 156 20.68 15.18 26.27
N LYS A 157 20.57 15.78 25.06
CA LYS A 157 21.40 16.90 24.55
C LYS A 157 22.87 16.56 24.27
N LEU A 158 23.25 15.28 24.33
CA LEU A 158 24.57 14.80 23.92
C LEU A 158 24.46 14.07 22.58
N TRP A 159 25.34 14.41 21.65
CA TRP A 159 25.44 13.72 20.37
C TRP A 159 26.24 12.44 20.53
N GLN A 160 25.64 11.31 20.17
CA GLN A 160 26.27 10.00 20.21
C GLN A 160 26.29 9.40 18.79
N PRO A 161 27.43 8.85 18.34
CA PRO A 161 27.50 8.18 17.05
C PRO A 161 26.74 6.86 17.08
N VAL A 162 26.05 6.55 15.98
CA VAL A 162 25.24 5.37 15.81
C VAL A 162 25.84 4.47 14.74
N ALA A 163 26.26 3.27 15.15
CA ALA A 163 26.88 2.29 14.27
C ALA A 163 26.01 1.05 13.99
N LYS A 164 24.86 0.92 14.68
CA LYS A 164 23.92 -0.19 14.56
C LYS A 164 22.50 0.35 14.52
N ASP A 165 21.56 -0.52 14.19
CA ASP A 165 20.14 -0.19 14.22
C ASP A 165 19.71 0.19 15.65
N ILE A 166 19.00 1.31 15.78
CA ILE A 166 18.50 1.83 17.06
C ILE A 166 17.01 2.18 16.91
N GLU A 167 16.22 1.88 17.93
CA GLU A 167 14.83 2.31 18.03
C GLU A 167 14.76 3.81 18.39
N LEU A 168 13.96 4.55 17.63
CA LEU A 168 13.80 5.99 17.79
C LEU A 168 12.64 6.32 18.71
N GLU A 169 12.88 7.23 19.66
CA GLU A 169 11.83 7.82 20.50
C GLU A 169 11.34 9.15 19.91
N PRO A 170 10.09 9.56 20.17
CA PRO A 170 9.59 10.89 19.84
C PRO A 170 10.49 12.01 20.40
N GLY A 171 10.73 13.04 19.60
CA GLY A 171 11.59 14.18 19.92
C GLY A 171 13.07 13.98 19.61
N THR A 172 13.47 12.79 19.15
CA THR A 172 14.87 12.48 18.81
C THR A 172 15.38 13.35 17.67
N LEU A 173 16.56 13.95 17.87
CA LEU A 173 17.24 14.74 16.86
C LEU A 173 18.37 13.92 16.22
N LEU A 174 18.38 13.87 14.90
CA LEU A 174 19.30 13.08 14.08
C LEU A 174 20.14 14.00 13.21
N ARG A 175 21.41 13.66 13.04
CA ARG A 175 22.31 14.35 12.13
C ARG A 175 23.19 13.36 11.37
N THR A 176 23.18 13.49 10.04
CA THR A 176 24.15 12.83 9.18
C THR A 176 25.31 13.78 8.88
N HIS A 177 26.54 13.29 8.97
CA HIS A 177 27.74 14.02 8.54
C HIS A 177 27.99 13.75 7.05
N GLU A 178 29.13 13.16 6.69
CA GLU A 178 29.35 12.60 5.34
C GLU A 178 28.55 11.31 5.08
N GLY A 179 27.79 10.84 6.09
CA GLY A 179 27.03 9.61 6.05
C GLY A 179 25.61 9.71 5.51
N GLU A 180 24.97 8.55 5.40
CA GLU A 180 23.57 8.38 5.04
C GLU A 180 22.90 7.48 6.08
N ALA A 181 21.61 7.69 6.31
CA ALA A 181 20.81 6.86 7.19
C ALA A 181 19.41 6.65 6.61
N SER A 182 18.75 5.57 6.99
CA SER A 182 17.34 5.34 6.70
C SER A 182 16.57 5.28 8.02
N ILE A 183 15.46 5.99 8.11
CA ILE A 183 14.46 5.83 9.15
C ILE A 183 13.34 4.98 8.56
N VAL A 184 13.10 3.83 9.14
CA VAL A 184 12.03 2.91 8.73
C VAL A 184 10.89 3.05 9.72
N PHE A 185 9.78 3.62 9.25
CA PHE A 185 8.54 3.72 10.01
C PHE A 185 7.73 2.46 9.72
N ARG A 186 8.07 1.37 10.44
CA ARG A 186 7.36 0.09 10.37
C ARG A 186 7.35 -0.44 8.92
N ASP A 187 6.18 -0.82 8.41
CA ASP A 187 5.99 -1.22 7.01
C ASP A 187 5.41 -0.07 6.15
N ASP A 188 5.18 1.09 6.74
CA ASP A 188 4.36 2.15 6.15
C ASP A 188 5.18 3.17 5.35
N SER A 189 6.41 3.46 5.79
CA SER A 189 7.25 4.42 5.08
C SER A 189 8.73 4.35 5.43
N VAL A 190 9.54 4.87 4.51
CA VAL A 190 10.99 5.00 4.70
C VAL A 190 11.43 6.41 4.37
N VAL A 191 12.21 7.00 5.28
CA VAL A 191 12.83 8.32 5.11
C VAL A 191 14.34 8.15 5.07
N ARG A 192 14.95 8.37 3.92
CA ARG A 192 16.40 8.28 3.71
C ARG A 192 17.02 9.67 3.81
N LEU A 193 17.99 9.81 4.69
CA LEU A 193 18.72 11.04 4.96
C LEU A 193 19.99 11.04 4.10
N ALA A 194 20.16 12.10 3.29
CA ALA A 194 21.40 12.34 2.56
C ALA A 194 22.51 12.83 3.51
N PRO A 195 23.75 12.97 3.03
CA PRO A 195 24.81 13.63 3.78
C PRO A 195 24.42 15.04 4.23
N TRP A 196 24.95 15.48 5.38
CA TRP A 196 24.77 16.80 5.96
C TRP A 196 23.32 17.18 6.25
N THR A 197 22.52 16.20 6.67
CA THR A 197 21.08 16.35 6.90
C THR A 197 20.79 16.30 8.40
N THR A 198 19.97 17.25 8.88
CA THR A 198 19.50 17.29 10.28
C THR A 198 17.99 17.19 10.29
N VAL A 199 17.45 16.20 11.00
CA VAL A 199 16.02 15.97 11.15
C VAL A 199 15.64 15.75 12.61
N GLN A 200 14.44 16.18 12.99
CA GLN A 200 13.83 15.85 14.27
C GLN A 200 12.62 14.94 14.04
N VAL A 201 12.58 13.79 14.70
CA VAL A 201 11.42 12.89 14.67
C VAL A 201 10.46 13.31 15.77
N HIS A 202 9.19 13.51 15.45
CA HIS A 202 8.17 13.96 16.41
C HIS A 202 7.15 12.87 16.71
N ASP A 203 6.77 12.10 15.69
CA ASP A 203 5.73 11.09 15.80
C ASP A 203 6.29 9.73 15.38
N THR A 204 6.18 8.76 16.29
CA THR A 204 6.53 7.35 16.05
C THR A 204 5.33 6.44 16.22
N GLN A 205 4.13 7.03 16.41
CA GLN A 205 2.90 6.27 16.52
C GLN A 205 2.41 5.81 15.15
N ASP A 206 1.54 4.80 15.20
CA ASP A 206 0.87 4.26 14.04
C ASP A 206 0.00 5.32 13.35
N PRO A 207 0.15 5.55 12.03
CA PRO A 207 -0.67 6.52 11.30
C PRO A 207 -2.17 6.18 11.27
N ALA A 208 -2.56 4.93 11.55
CA ALA A 208 -3.97 4.54 11.70
C ALA A 208 -4.61 5.05 13.01
N PHE A 209 -3.82 5.64 13.91
CA PHE A 209 -4.27 6.23 15.16
C PHE A 209 -4.06 7.74 15.11
N ASP A 210 -5.06 8.51 15.58
CA ASP A 210 -4.97 9.97 15.64
C ASP A 210 -3.88 10.42 16.62
N GLY A 211 -2.67 10.62 16.10
CA GLY A 211 -1.57 11.25 16.84
C GLY A 211 -1.76 12.76 16.93
N ASP A 212 -1.60 13.33 18.12
CA ASP A 212 -1.65 14.78 18.38
C ASP A 212 -0.54 15.57 17.65
N SER A 213 0.51 14.90 17.17
CA SER A 213 1.64 15.58 16.54
C SER A 213 1.28 16.09 15.15
N ALA A 214 1.38 17.41 14.95
CA ALA A 214 1.10 18.05 13.66
C ALA A 214 2.08 17.66 12.53
N ALA A 215 3.20 16.98 12.81
CA ALA A 215 4.13 16.44 11.81
C ALA A 215 4.77 15.13 12.28
N THR A 216 5.14 14.26 11.34
CA THR A 216 5.90 13.03 11.62
C THR A 216 7.37 13.38 11.91
N LEU A 217 7.94 14.25 11.10
CA LEU A 217 9.30 14.74 11.27
C LEU A 217 9.45 16.20 10.82
N THR A 218 10.49 16.87 11.31
CA THR A 218 10.88 18.20 10.85
C THR A 218 12.24 18.11 10.20
N LEU A 219 12.34 18.57 8.96
CA LEU A 219 13.59 18.74 8.24
C LEU A 219 14.14 20.12 8.57
N MET A 220 15.28 20.18 9.25
CA MET A 220 15.89 21.45 9.64
C MET A 220 16.89 21.94 8.58
N THR A 221 17.67 21.02 7.99
CA THR A 221 18.65 21.31 6.94
C THR A 221 18.95 20.04 6.15
N GLY A 222 19.28 20.17 4.87
CA GLY A 222 19.83 19.07 4.05
C GLY A 222 18.82 18.48 3.08
N ASN A 223 18.97 17.19 2.74
CA ASN A 223 18.15 16.53 1.72
C ASN A 223 17.63 15.20 2.25
N ILE A 224 16.33 14.97 2.11
CA ILE A 224 15.70 13.70 2.44
C ILE A 224 14.96 13.14 1.23
N TRP A 225 14.88 11.82 1.21
CA TRP A 225 14.03 11.07 0.32
C TRP A 225 12.96 10.35 1.14
N VAL A 226 11.70 10.59 0.84
CA VAL A 226 10.55 10.03 1.54
C VAL A 226 9.84 9.08 0.59
N GLN A 227 9.76 7.81 0.98
CA GLN A 227 8.90 6.82 0.36
C GLN A 227 7.71 6.57 1.28
N GLY A 228 6.53 7.03 0.88
CA GLY A 228 5.28 6.69 1.53
C GLY A 228 4.65 5.46 0.89
N LEU A 229 4.17 4.53 1.74
CA LEU A 229 3.37 3.37 1.38
C LEU A 229 2.05 3.41 2.16
N ILE A 230 1.48 4.59 2.41
CA ILE A 230 0.24 4.77 3.18
C ILE A 230 -0.84 5.33 2.24
N PRO A 231 -2.02 4.71 2.11
CA PRO A 231 -3.06 5.20 1.22
C PRO A 231 -3.59 6.58 1.65
N ALA A 232 -4.07 7.37 0.68
CA ALA A 232 -4.47 8.76 0.88
C ALA A 232 -5.55 9.04 1.96
N PRO A 233 -6.52 8.15 2.24
CA PRO A 233 -7.48 8.35 3.33
C PRO A 233 -6.84 8.36 4.73
N ILE A 234 -5.67 7.72 4.86
CA ILE A 234 -4.92 7.64 6.11
C ILE A 234 -3.91 8.79 6.14
N ARG A 235 -3.58 9.23 7.34
CA ARG A 235 -2.54 10.23 7.55
C ARG A 235 -1.20 9.71 7.02
N GLY A 236 -0.70 10.32 5.94
CA GLY A 236 0.61 10.03 5.39
C GLY A 236 1.78 10.57 6.24
N VAL A 237 3.00 10.39 5.73
CA VAL A 237 4.22 10.95 6.33
C VAL A 237 4.22 12.46 6.16
N ARG A 238 4.19 13.18 7.29
CA ARG A 238 4.18 14.65 7.31
C ARG A 238 5.57 15.19 7.66
N VAL A 239 6.21 15.82 6.69
CA VAL A 239 7.50 16.50 6.84
C VAL A 239 7.27 17.99 6.97
N ARG A 240 7.59 18.55 8.14
CA ARG A 240 7.62 20.00 8.35
C ARG A 240 8.94 20.57 7.88
N THR A 241 8.87 21.68 7.16
CA THR A 241 10.00 22.50 6.69
C THR A 241 9.83 23.93 7.19
N ASP A 242 10.80 24.81 6.93
CA ASP A 242 10.70 26.21 7.36
C ASP A 242 9.57 26.96 6.62
N TYR A 243 9.20 26.52 5.41
CA TYR A 243 8.19 27.19 4.57
C TYR A 243 6.87 26.43 4.41
N GLY A 244 6.69 25.26 5.02
CA GLY A 244 5.43 24.51 4.90
C GLY A 244 5.43 23.09 5.47
N LEU A 245 4.38 22.36 5.12
CA LEU A 245 4.17 20.96 5.51
C LEU A 245 3.97 20.12 4.25
N VAL A 246 4.84 19.14 4.04
CA VAL A 246 4.75 18.19 2.92
C VAL A 246 4.19 16.88 3.45
N THR A 247 3.08 16.40 2.88
CA THR A 247 2.43 15.14 3.22
C THR A 247 2.61 14.14 2.08
N VAL A 248 3.21 12.99 2.37
CA VAL A 248 3.48 11.91 1.42
C VAL A 248 2.70 10.67 1.82
N ASN A 249 1.87 10.16 0.92
CA ASN A 249 0.99 9.02 1.15
C ASN A 249 1.52 7.77 0.43
N GLU A 250 1.20 7.62 -0.85
CA GLU A 250 1.75 6.59 -1.71
C GLU A 250 2.64 7.32 -2.71
N GLY A 251 3.96 7.29 -2.55
CA GLY A 251 4.83 8.01 -3.49
C GLY A 251 6.24 8.25 -2.99
N SER A 252 7.07 8.74 -3.90
CA SER A 252 8.50 8.97 -3.68
C SER A 252 8.83 10.44 -3.90
N VAL A 253 9.30 11.10 -2.85
CA VAL A 253 9.49 12.56 -2.81
C VAL A 253 10.87 12.89 -2.29
N SER A 254 11.55 13.82 -2.96
CA SER A 254 12.77 14.43 -2.45
C SER A 254 12.47 15.83 -1.95
N ILE A 255 12.88 16.11 -0.70
CA ILE A 255 12.70 17.40 -0.04
C ILE A 255 14.09 17.91 0.35
N ILE A 256 14.43 19.10 -0.14
CA ILE A 256 15.74 19.72 0.06
C ILE A 256 15.53 21.04 0.79
N GLU A 257 16.06 21.15 2.00
CA GLU A 257 16.03 22.32 2.88
C GLU A 257 17.35 23.09 2.79
N GLY A 258 17.26 24.33 2.31
CA GLY A 258 18.36 25.30 2.26
C GLY A 258 17.81 26.72 2.39
N GLU A 259 18.30 27.69 1.61
CA GLU A 259 17.71 29.04 1.57
C GLU A 259 16.24 29.01 1.08
N LYS A 260 15.94 28.06 0.20
CA LYS A 260 14.61 27.72 -0.30
C LYS A 260 14.38 26.23 -0.08
N VAL A 261 13.12 25.82 -0.04
CA VAL A 261 12.75 24.41 0.07
C VAL A 261 12.32 23.87 -1.28
N ALA A 262 13.15 23.01 -1.87
CA ALA A 262 12.80 22.35 -3.12
C ALA A 262 12.11 21.01 -2.84
N VAL A 263 10.91 20.83 -3.38
CA VAL A 263 10.16 19.57 -3.32
C VAL A 263 10.06 19.01 -4.74
N LYS A 264 10.51 17.77 -4.94
CA LYS A 264 10.50 17.05 -6.22
C LYS A 264 9.76 15.73 -6.05
N ILE A 265 8.79 15.44 -6.92
CA ILE A 265 8.00 14.20 -6.88
C ILE A 265 8.39 13.28 -8.00
N TRP A 266 8.78 12.07 -7.63
CA TRP A 266 9.32 11.06 -8.54
C TRP A 266 8.38 9.90 -8.78
N ASP A 267 7.50 9.60 -7.81
CA ASP A 267 6.47 8.58 -7.93
C ASP A 267 5.17 9.11 -7.30
N ARG A 268 4.05 8.84 -7.98
CA ARG A 268 2.68 9.20 -7.58
C ARG A 268 2.46 10.67 -7.21
N ARG A 269 2.22 11.00 -5.94
CA ARG A 269 1.76 12.34 -5.51
C ARG A 269 2.19 12.73 -4.10
N ALA A 270 2.20 14.03 -3.86
CA ALA A 270 2.32 14.59 -2.52
C ALA A 270 1.58 15.92 -2.40
N ARG A 271 1.17 16.23 -1.17
CA ARG A 271 0.41 17.43 -0.83
C ARG A 271 1.32 18.39 -0.06
N ILE A 272 1.32 19.66 -0.45
CA ILE A 272 2.12 20.71 0.19
C ILE A 272 1.17 21.76 0.73
N GLN A 273 1.15 21.91 2.05
CA GLN A 273 0.40 22.93 2.74
C GLN A 273 1.31 24.07 3.17
N ARG A 274 0.98 25.30 2.75
CA ARG A 274 1.66 26.54 3.14
C ARG A 274 0.63 27.58 3.58
N GLY A 275 0.49 27.75 4.90
CA GLY A 275 -0.60 28.54 5.48
C GLY A 275 -1.96 27.95 5.09
N ASP A 276 -2.82 28.76 4.50
CA ASP A 276 -4.14 28.34 4.00
C ASP A 276 -4.10 27.82 2.55
N THR A 277 -2.94 27.92 1.90
CA THR A 277 -2.77 27.44 0.52
C THR A 277 -2.33 25.99 0.52
N ASP A 278 -2.97 25.20 -0.33
CA ASP A 278 -2.70 23.79 -0.50
C ASP A 278 -2.40 23.48 -1.97
N ILE A 279 -1.33 22.74 -2.20
CA ILE A 279 -0.84 22.43 -3.55
C ILE A 279 -0.60 20.94 -3.64
N HIS A 280 -1.16 20.36 -4.70
CA HIS A 280 -0.96 18.96 -5.04
C HIS A 280 0.00 18.87 -6.20
N LEU A 281 1.10 18.19 -5.94
CA LEU A 281 2.10 17.86 -6.93
C LEU A 281 1.96 16.39 -7.30
N VAL A 282 2.22 16.08 -8.56
CA VAL A 282 2.21 14.71 -9.10
C VAL A 282 3.59 14.35 -9.65
N SER A 283 3.78 13.07 -10.02
CA SER A 283 5.03 12.56 -10.56
C SER A 283 5.56 13.44 -11.71
N GLY A 284 6.87 13.69 -11.70
CA GLY A 284 7.54 14.55 -12.66
C GLY A 284 7.42 16.05 -12.39
N GLU A 285 6.76 16.46 -11.29
CA GLU A 285 6.66 17.86 -10.89
C GLU A 285 7.61 18.23 -9.75
N ARG A 286 7.98 19.51 -9.74
CA ARG A 286 8.74 20.14 -8.66
C ARG A 286 8.21 21.52 -8.34
N THR A 287 8.41 21.94 -7.10
CA THR A 287 8.21 23.32 -6.68
C THR A 287 9.34 23.78 -5.76
N GLU A 288 9.47 25.09 -5.62
CA GLU A 288 10.40 25.73 -4.70
C GLU A 288 9.58 26.63 -3.77
N LEU A 289 9.65 26.37 -2.47
CA LEU A 289 8.99 27.15 -1.43
C LEU A 289 9.98 28.19 -0.91
N SER A 290 9.53 29.44 -0.81
CA SER A 290 10.28 30.55 -0.22
C SER A 290 9.31 31.56 0.39
N GLU A 291 9.79 32.40 1.31
CA GLU A 291 8.97 33.35 2.07
C GLU A 291 8.11 34.30 1.20
N SER A 292 8.63 34.76 0.06
CA SER A 292 8.04 35.87 -0.72
C SER A 292 7.65 35.54 -2.16
N GLU A 293 8.01 34.36 -2.68
CA GLU A 293 7.68 34.00 -4.07
C GLU A 293 6.33 33.29 -4.17
N ASN A 294 5.66 33.55 -5.30
CA ASN A 294 4.50 32.78 -5.73
C ASN A 294 4.92 31.33 -5.95
N LEU A 295 4.07 30.40 -5.52
CA LEU A 295 4.29 28.98 -5.69
C LEU A 295 4.15 28.65 -7.18
N ILE A 296 5.25 28.26 -7.81
CA ILE A 296 5.28 27.87 -9.23
C ILE A 296 5.57 26.38 -9.29
N VAL A 297 4.69 25.64 -9.96
CA VAL A 297 4.89 24.23 -10.28
C VAL A 297 5.63 24.14 -11.61
N LYS A 298 6.74 23.40 -11.64
CA LYS A 298 7.58 23.17 -12.82
C LYS A 298 7.75 21.67 -13.04
N ARG A 299 8.11 21.25 -14.25
CA ARG A 299 8.54 19.88 -14.51
C ARG A 299 9.96 19.62 -13.97
N ILE A 300 10.21 18.38 -13.59
CA ILE A 300 11.55 17.88 -13.29
C ILE A 300 12.29 17.71 -14.61
N PRO A 301 13.47 18.33 -14.78
CA PRO A 301 14.30 18.10 -15.97
C PRO A 301 14.75 16.64 -16.05
N ASN A 302 14.77 16.06 -17.26
CA ASN A 302 15.19 14.66 -17.47
C ASN A 302 16.60 14.38 -16.91
N ALA A 303 17.50 15.37 -16.95
CA ALA A 303 18.85 15.24 -16.38
C ALA A 303 18.85 14.90 -14.87
N HIS A 304 17.80 15.27 -14.13
CA HIS A 304 17.72 14.93 -12.71
C HIS A 304 17.45 13.44 -12.49
N TYR A 305 16.77 12.73 -13.41
CA TYR A 305 16.54 11.28 -13.29
C TYR A 305 17.85 10.48 -13.40
N GLU A 306 18.86 11.04 -14.05
CA GLU A 306 20.21 10.47 -14.16
C GLU A 306 21.09 10.76 -12.94
N GLU A 307 20.65 11.64 -12.02
CA GLU A 307 21.38 11.91 -10.79
C GLU A 307 21.50 10.64 -9.94
N LEU A 308 22.70 10.39 -9.42
CA LEU A 308 22.99 9.18 -8.65
C LEU A 308 22.03 9.01 -7.47
N TRP A 309 21.71 10.09 -6.78
CA TRP A 309 20.81 10.10 -5.63
C TRP A 309 19.38 9.68 -6.00
N ALA A 310 18.82 10.27 -7.06
CA ALA A 310 17.46 9.96 -7.49
C ALA A 310 17.36 8.50 -7.98
N ARG A 311 18.26 8.09 -8.88
CA ARG A 311 18.27 6.74 -9.43
C ARG A 311 18.47 5.65 -8.37
N GLN A 312 19.38 5.87 -7.41
CA GLN A 312 19.60 4.92 -6.32
C GLN A 312 18.37 4.78 -5.44
N ASN A 313 17.71 5.88 -5.08
CA ASN A 313 16.54 5.82 -4.21
C ASN A 313 15.33 5.21 -4.92
N LEU A 314 15.08 5.55 -6.18
CA LEU A 314 14.01 4.89 -6.97
C LEU A 314 14.20 3.37 -7.04
N ASN A 315 15.43 2.90 -7.29
CA ASN A 315 15.72 1.47 -7.29
C ASN A 315 15.53 0.83 -5.91
N ARG A 316 15.96 1.52 -4.84
CA ARG A 316 15.75 1.05 -3.46
C ARG A 316 14.27 1.04 -3.08
N ASP A 317 13.48 1.99 -3.60
CA ASP A 317 12.04 2.08 -3.36
C ASP A 317 11.31 0.90 -3.99
N ALA A 318 11.62 0.58 -5.24
CA ALA A 318 11.05 -0.57 -5.94
C ALA A 318 11.35 -1.89 -5.20
N VAL A 319 12.60 -2.10 -4.79
CA VAL A 319 13.01 -3.29 -4.02
C VAL A 319 12.32 -3.32 -2.65
N HIS A 320 12.27 -2.19 -1.95
CA HIS A 320 11.66 -2.12 -0.63
C HIS A 320 10.15 -2.38 -0.70
N ARG A 321 9.44 -1.77 -1.65
CA ARG A 321 7.99 -1.98 -1.86
C ARG A 321 7.69 -3.47 -2.11
N ARG A 322 8.43 -4.12 -3.00
CA ARG A 322 8.29 -5.57 -3.25
C ARG A 322 8.57 -6.41 -1.99
N SER A 323 9.60 -6.05 -1.23
CA SER A 323 9.91 -6.73 0.03
C SER A 323 8.80 -6.57 1.07
N ILE A 324 8.23 -5.38 1.21
CA ILE A 324 7.12 -5.11 2.13
C ILE A 324 5.86 -5.85 1.68
N ALA A 325 5.51 -5.79 0.39
CA ALA A 325 4.36 -6.52 -0.15
C ALA A 325 4.47 -8.04 0.11
N GLN A 326 5.66 -8.62 -0.05
CA GLN A 326 5.91 -10.03 0.26
C GLN A 326 5.76 -10.34 1.75
N ILE A 327 6.34 -9.50 2.62
CA ILE A 327 6.22 -9.67 4.08
C ILE A 327 4.77 -9.53 4.53
N GLN A 328 4.03 -8.58 3.97
CA GLN A 328 2.60 -8.38 4.22
C GLN A 328 1.77 -9.60 3.80
N ARG A 329 2.03 -10.14 2.60
CA ARG A 329 1.42 -11.38 2.08
C ARG A 329 1.66 -12.55 3.02
N GLU A 330 2.92 -12.80 3.41
CA GLU A 330 3.29 -13.90 4.31
C GLU A 330 2.63 -13.79 5.68
N ARG A 331 2.56 -12.57 6.24
CA ARG A 331 1.90 -12.34 7.53
C ARG A 331 0.41 -12.61 7.47
N ARG A 332 -0.28 -12.12 6.44
CA ARG A 332 -1.73 -12.37 6.28
C ARG A 332 -2.03 -13.83 6.03
N ALA A 333 -1.27 -14.49 5.17
CA ALA A 333 -1.40 -15.94 4.95
C ALA A 333 -1.22 -16.73 6.26
N ALA A 334 -0.26 -16.35 7.10
CA ALA A 334 -0.06 -16.97 8.41
C ALA A 334 -1.21 -16.69 9.40
N GLN A 335 -1.87 -15.53 9.30
CA GLN A 335 -3.00 -15.15 10.17
C GLN A 335 -4.32 -15.80 9.77
N ALA A 336 -4.46 -16.26 8.53
CA ALA A 336 -5.66 -16.92 8.01
C ALA A 336 -6.11 -18.12 8.88
N GLY A 337 -5.15 -18.85 9.46
CA GLY A 337 -5.40 -20.01 10.29
C GLY A 337 -6.12 -21.13 9.52
N ILE A 338 -7.29 -21.55 9.99
CA ILE A 338 -8.08 -22.59 9.31
C ILE A 338 -8.80 -21.98 8.09
N LEU A 339 -8.48 -22.50 6.90
CA LEU A 339 -9.03 -22.06 5.61
C LEU A 339 -10.42 -22.63 5.30
N PRO A 340 -11.21 -21.98 4.42
CA PRO A 340 -12.52 -22.47 3.96
C PRO A 340 -12.53 -23.89 3.39
N THR A 341 -11.43 -24.28 2.75
CA THR A 341 -11.21 -25.62 2.18
C THR A 341 -11.03 -26.71 3.24
N SER A 342 -10.78 -26.34 4.50
CA SER A 342 -10.55 -27.27 5.60
C SER A 342 -11.84 -27.86 6.17
N ILE A 343 -11.80 -29.15 6.53
CA ILE A 343 -12.90 -29.87 7.20
C ILE A 343 -13.29 -29.22 8.54
N LEU A 344 -12.35 -28.53 9.20
CA LEU A 344 -12.57 -27.88 10.50
C LEU A 344 -13.12 -26.45 10.37
N TYR A 345 -13.27 -25.92 9.17
CA TYR A 345 -13.74 -24.56 8.95
C TYR A 345 -15.13 -24.26 9.54
N PRO A 346 -16.13 -25.17 9.49
CA PRO A 346 -17.40 -24.94 10.18
C PRO A 346 -17.22 -24.75 11.70
N ALA A 347 -16.26 -25.44 12.31
CA ALA A 347 -15.96 -25.28 13.74
C ALA A 347 -15.37 -23.89 14.03
N LYS A 348 -14.50 -23.36 13.15
CA LYS A 348 -14.02 -21.95 13.22
C LYS A 348 -15.18 -20.97 13.17
N ARG A 349 -16.11 -21.12 12.22
CA ARG A 349 -17.29 -20.24 12.09
C ARG A 349 -18.21 -20.27 13.32
N ILE A 350 -18.35 -21.43 13.97
CA ILE A 350 -19.09 -21.53 15.24
C ILE A 350 -18.33 -20.81 16.36
N ALA A 351 -17.02 -21.00 16.44
CA ALA A 351 -16.19 -20.39 17.47
C ALA A 351 -16.22 -18.85 17.40
N GLU A 352 -16.18 -18.27 16.20
CA GLU A 352 -16.32 -16.82 15.98
C GLU A 352 -17.66 -16.28 16.45
N LYS A 353 -18.77 -16.96 16.12
CA LYS A 353 -20.11 -16.56 16.60
C LYS A 353 -20.20 -16.59 18.12
N VAL A 354 -19.59 -17.59 18.74
CA VAL A 354 -19.52 -17.70 20.21
C VAL A 354 -18.65 -16.60 20.80
N ASP A 355 -17.53 -16.24 20.17
CA ASP A 355 -16.63 -15.17 20.62
C ASP A 355 -17.35 -13.81 20.64
N VAL A 356 -18.05 -13.47 19.54
CA VAL A 356 -18.88 -12.24 19.46
C VAL A 356 -20.02 -12.27 20.50
N LEU A 357 -20.62 -13.43 20.76
CA LEU A 357 -21.72 -13.55 21.72
C LEU A 357 -21.26 -13.37 23.17
N LEU A 358 -20.09 -13.91 23.51
CA LEU A 358 -19.47 -13.82 24.84
C LEU A 358 -18.77 -12.48 25.10
N THR A 359 -18.52 -11.69 24.06
CA THR A 359 -17.95 -10.35 24.18
C THR A 359 -18.97 -9.38 24.81
N PHE A 360 -18.54 -8.63 25.82
CA PHE A 360 -19.38 -7.66 26.53
C PHE A 360 -19.19 -6.25 25.95
N GLY A 361 -20.31 -5.52 25.75
CA GLY A 361 -20.32 -4.18 25.16
C GLY A 361 -20.55 -4.17 23.65
N GLU A 362 -21.29 -3.17 23.16
CA GLU A 362 -21.59 -3.07 21.71
C GLU A 362 -20.35 -2.70 20.89
N GLY A 363 -19.54 -1.75 21.36
CA GLY A 363 -18.28 -1.39 20.69
C GLY A 363 -17.31 -2.56 20.56
N ALA A 364 -17.09 -3.33 21.63
CA ALA A 364 -16.21 -4.49 21.61
C ALA A 364 -16.74 -5.62 20.69
N LYS A 365 -18.06 -5.79 20.60
CA LYS A 365 -18.67 -6.72 19.64
C LYS A 365 -18.49 -6.27 18.20
N THR A 366 -18.64 -4.98 17.94
CA THR A 366 -18.37 -4.39 16.63
C THR A 366 -16.92 -4.63 16.25
N GLN A 367 -15.97 -4.32 17.15
CA GLN A 367 -14.55 -4.59 16.94
C GLN A 367 -14.29 -6.07 16.64
N LYS A 368 -14.90 -6.99 17.39
CA LYS A 368 -14.80 -8.44 17.14
C LYS A 368 -15.36 -8.87 15.78
N LYS A 369 -16.48 -8.28 15.35
CA LYS A 369 -17.02 -8.51 14.01
C LYS A 369 -16.10 -7.98 12.92
N LEU A 370 -15.47 -6.83 13.13
CA LEU A 370 -14.47 -6.26 12.22
C LEU A 370 -13.20 -7.14 12.17
N GLU A 371 -12.73 -7.65 13.32
CA GLU A 371 -11.63 -8.62 13.38
C GLU A 371 -11.94 -9.88 12.55
N HIS A 372 -13.14 -10.45 12.70
CA HIS A 372 -13.55 -11.61 11.91
C HIS A 372 -13.77 -11.31 10.43
N ALA A 373 -14.14 -10.07 10.07
CA ALA A 373 -14.16 -9.62 8.69
C ALA A 373 -12.74 -9.59 8.12
N GLY A 374 -11.79 -8.98 8.85
CA GLY A 374 -10.37 -8.99 8.47
C GLY A 374 -9.81 -10.41 8.31
N SER A 375 -10.20 -11.37 9.16
CA SER A 375 -9.83 -12.79 8.97
C SER A 375 -10.30 -13.39 7.64
N ARG A 376 -11.35 -12.85 7.01
CA ARG A 376 -11.78 -13.28 5.66
C ARG A 376 -10.82 -12.79 4.58
N LEU A 377 -10.24 -11.60 4.75
CA LEU A 377 -9.17 -11.12 3.87
C LEU A 377 -7.91 -11.97 4.03
N ASP A 378 -7.56 -12.32 5.27
CA ASP A 378 -6.42 -13.21 5.55
C ASP A 378 -6.61 -14.58 4.88
N GLU A 379 -7.81 -15.16 4.98
CA GLU A 379 -8.20 -16.38 4.26
C GLU A 379 -8.08 -16.23 2.73
N ALA A 380 -8.54 -15.10 2.16
CA ALA A 380 -8.40 -14.84 0.74
C ALA A 380 -6.93 -14.78 0.29
N VAL A 381 -6.03 -14.19 1.10
CA VAL A 381 -4.58 -14.19 0.81
C VAL A 381 -4.03 -15.62 0.78
N ALA A 382 -4.35 -16.43 1.79
CA ALA A 382 -3.88 -17.82 1.84
C ALA A 382 -4.42 -18.68 0.68
N LEU A 383 -5.66 -18.44 0.25
CA LEU A 383 -6.25 -19.15 -0.88
C LEU A 383 -5.64 -18.72 -2.23
N LEU A 384 -5.20 -17.46 -2.35
CA LEU A 384 -4.42 -17.02 -3.52
C LEU A 384 -3.08 -17.77 -3.60
N ASP A 385 -2.43 -18.07 -2.47
CA ASP A 385 -1.21 -18.89 -2.42
C ASP A 385 -1.47 -20.34 -2.86
N GLU A 386 -2.67 -20.88 -2.59
CA GLU A 386 -3.09 -22.23 -3.02
C GLU A 386 -3.58 -22.28 -4.47
N GLY A 387 -3.88 -21.12 -5.09
CA GLY A 387 -4.37 -20.99 -6.46
C GLY A 387 -5.87 -21.21 -6.63
N ASP A 388 -6.63 -21.25 -5.53
CA ASP A 388 -8.08 -21.53 -5.53
C ASP A 388 -8.91 -20.26 -5.75
N THR A 389 -8.93 -19.78 -7.00
CA THR A 389 -9.58 -18.50 -7.40
C THR A 389 -11.07 -18.39 -7.05
N ILE A 390 -11.80 -19.51 -7.02
CA ILE A 390 -13.22 -19.55 -6.64
C ILE A 390 -13.40 -19.25 -5.15
N GLU A 391 -12.61 -19.89 -4.30
CA GLU A 391 -12.70 -19.73 -2.84
C GLU A 391 -12.19 -18.36 -2.39
N VAL A 392 -11.24 -17.77 -3.14
CA VAL A 392 -10.81 -16.38 -2.96
C VAL A 392 -12.01 -15.44 -3.11
N GLN A 393 -12.77 -15.57 -4.20
CA GLN A 393 -13.93 -14.71 -4.44
C GLN A 393 -15.00 -14.87 -3.36
N ILE A 394 -15.26 -16.10 -2.91
CA ILE A 394 -16.19 -16.37 -1.80
C ILE A 394 -15.73 -15.68 -0.51
N SER A 395 -14.43 -15.69 -0.22
CA SER A 395 -13.86 -15.07 0.98
C SER A 395 -13.92 -13.53 0.91
N LEU A 396 -13.66 -12.95 -0.26
CA LEU A 396 -13.79 -11.51 -0.51
C LEU A 396 -15.25 -11.04 -0.44
N GLU A 397 -16.20 -11.83 -0.94
CA GLU A 397 -17.64 -11.56 -0.79
C GLU A 397 -18.07 -11.64 0.67
N ALA A 398 -17.61 -12.66 1.41
CA ALA A 398 -17.89 -12.78 2.84
C ALA A 398 -17.33 -11.59 3.66
N TYR A 399 -16.19 -11.03 3.26
CA TYR A 399 -15.65 -9.80 3.83
C TYR A 399 -16.56 -8.59 3.58
N ARG A 400 -16.96 -8.38 2.31
CA ARG A 400 -17.87 -7.30 1.89
C ARG A 400 -19.18 -7.36 2.68
N ASP A 401 -19.79 -8.53 2.75
CA ASP A 401 -21.05 -8.75 3.47
C ASP A 401 -20.91 -8.49 4.98
N ALA A 402 -19.79 -8.90 5.59
CA ALA A 402 -19.54 -8.68 7.00
C ALA A 402 -19.43 -7.19 7.33
N LEU A 403 -18.69 -6.42 6.53
CA LEU A 403 -18.57 -4.97 6.72
C LEU A 403 -19.89 -4.23 6.44
N HIS A 404 -20.61 -4.61 5.39
CA HIS A 404 -21.94 -4.05 5.14
C HIS A 404 -22.92 -4.34 6.27
N ALA A 405 -22.90 -5.55 6.84
CA ALA A 405 -23.75 -5.91 7.98
C ALA A 405 -23.41 -5.10 9.24
N VAL A 406 -22.13 -4.77 9.45
CA VAL A 406 -21.70 -3.90 10.56
C VAL A 406 -22.12 -2.45 10.30
N ALA A 407 -21.95 -1.95 9.08
CA ALA A 407 -22.29 -0.58 8.70
C ALA A 407 -23.79 -0.29 8.70
N THR A 408 -24.62 -1.24 8.25
CA THR A 408 -26.08 -1.09 8.19
C THR A 408 -26.77 -1.29 9.54
N GLY A 409 -26.14 -2.05 10.45
CA GLY A 409 -26.70 -2.40 11.75
C GLY A 409 -26.63 -1.30 12.82
N SER A 410 -25.84 -0.23 12.62
CA SER A 410 -25.67 0.83 13.62
C SER A 410 -25.45 2.20 12.99
N GLY A 411 -26.28 3.19 13.38
CA GLY A 411 -26.08 4.60 13.04
C GLY A 411 -25.13 5.35 13.97
N ASP A 412 -24.47 4.65 14.90
CA ASP A 412 -23.61 5.24 15.93
C ASP A 412 -22.28 5.75 15.34
N ALA A 413 -21.87 6.95 15.75
CA ALA A 413 -20.61 7.57 15.35
C ALA A 413 -19.40 6.74 15.77
N LEU A 414 -19.48 6.05 16.92
CA LEU A 414 -18.42 5.16 17.39
C LEU A 414 -18.22 3.97 16.45
N VAL A 415 -19.30 3.36 15.95
CA VAL A 415 -19.21 2.23 15.02
C VAL A 415 -18.59 2.68 13.70
N ARG A 416 -18.93 3.88 13.22
CA ARG A 416 -18.29 4.45 12.03
C ARG A 416 -16.79 4.67 12.22
N ALA A 417 -16.39 5.29 13.34
CA ALA A 417 -14.98 5.47 13.65
C ALA A 417 -14.22 4.13 13.71
N LEU A 418 -14.83 3.07 14.26
CA LEU A 418 -14.23 1.73 14.26
C LEU A 418 -14.13 1.12 12.85
N ILE A 419 -15.13 1.32 11.99
CA ILE A 419 -15.10 0.86 10.61
C ILE A 419 -13.99 1.60 9.85
N ASP A 420 -13.95 2.93 9.92
CA ASP A 420 -12.93 3.75 9.27
C ASP A 420 -11.53 3.36 9.75
N GLN A 421 -11.35 3.17 11.06
CA GLN A 421 -10.10 2.68 11.64
C GLN A 421 -9.72 1.29 11.13
N SER A 422 -10.69 0.37 11.04
CA SER A 422 -10.42 -0.99 10.53
C SER A 422 -10.05 -0.97 9.05
N LEU A 423 -10.74 -0.19 8.23
CA LEU A 423 -10.45 -0.05 6.80
C LEU A 423 -9.10 0.61 6.58
N ALA A 424 -8.76 1.61 7.39
CA ALA A 424 -7.44 2.22 7.39
C ALA A 424 -6.35 1.19 7.72
N ALA A 425 -6.49 0.44 8.80
CA ALA A 425 -5.52 -0.60 9.17
C ALA A 425 -5.35 -1.65 8.07
N GLU A 426 -6.46 -2.17 7.54
CA GLU A 426 -6.45 -3.17 6.48
C GLU A 426 -5.83 -2.60 5.17
N ALA A 427 -6.13 -1.34 4.82
CA ALA A 427 -5.54 -0.71 3.64
C ALA A 427 -4.03 -0.44 3.79
N SER A 428 -3.53 -0.15 4.99
CA SER A 428 -2.09 0.02 5.25
C SER A 428 -1.32 -1.29 5.06
N GLU A 429 -1.90 -2.40 5.53
CA GLU A 429 -1.30 -3.74 5.45
C GLU A 429 -1.21 -4.32 4.03
N ILE A 430 -1.77 -3.65 3.03
CA ILE A 430 -1.71 -4.04 1.61
C ILE A 430 -1.35 -2.86 0.69
N ALA A 431 -0.91 -1.73 1.26
CA ALA A 431 -0.64 -0.52 0.51
C ALA A 431 0.58 -0.66 -0.43
N ALA A 432 1.53 -1.54 -0.09
CA ALA A 432 2.69 -1.82 -0.92
C ALA A 432 2.37 -2.64 -2.18
N VAL A 433 1.18 -3.28 -2.22
CA VAL A 433 0.74 -4.14 -3.32
C VAL A 433 0.50 -3.31 -4.58
N LEU A 434 1.17 -3.71 -5.65
CA LEU A 434 1.03 -3.15 -6.98
C LEU A 434 0.02 -3.96 -7.81
N PRO A 435 -0.52 -3.39 -8.91
CA PRO A 435 -1.53 -4.09 -9.72
C PRO A 435 -0.98 -5.25 -10.53
N SER A 436 0.36 -5.35 -10.64
CA SER A 436 1.05 -6.51 -11.17
C SER A 436 1.10 -7.70 -10.20
N ASP A 437 0.82 -7.48 -8.92
CA ASP A 437 0.97 -8.51 -7.88
C ASP A 437 -0.31 -9.36 -7.78
N ASP A 438 -0.16 -10.67 -7.53
CA ASP A 438 -1.30 -11.61 -7.41
C ASP A 438 -2.31 -11.22 -6.32
N THR A 439 -1.85 -10.47 -5.30
CA THR A 439 -2.66 -10.04 -4.16
C THR A 439 -3.45 -8.76 -4.42
N TYR A 440 -3.30 -8.13 -5.59
CA TYR A 440 -4.04 -6.91 -5.93
C TYR A 440 -5.58 -7.00 -5.81
N PRO A 441 -6.26 -8.13 -6.09
CA PRO A 441 -7.70 -8.26 -5.89
C PRO A 441 -8.14 -7.96 -4.45
N ILE A 442 -7.28 -8.15 -3.45
CA ILE A 442 -7.54 -7.81 -2.06
C ILE A 442 -7.56 -6.29 -1.86
N LYS A 443 -6.61 -5.58 -2.49
CA LYS A 443 -6.59 -4.11 -2.51
C LYS A 443 -7.83 -3.54 -3.16
N GLN A 444 -8.21 -4.09 -4.30
CA GLN A 444 -9.45 -3.72 -4.96
C GLN A 444 -10.67 -3.96 -4.06
N ALA A 445 -10.76 -5.11 -3.38
CA ALA A 445 -11.87 -5.40 -2.48
C ALA A 445 -11.96 -4.44 -1.28
N ILE A 446 -10.83 -4.07 -0.67
CA ILE A 446 -10.81 -3.09 0.44
C ILE A 446 -11.27 -1.72 -0.06
N LEU A 447 -10.76 -1.27 -1.20
CA LEU A 447 -11.14 0.01 -1.79
C LEU A 447 -12.63 0.03 -2.17
N GLU A 448 -13.13 -0.99 -2.85
CA GLU A 448 -14.55 -1.10 -3.23
C GLU A 448 -15.48 -1.08 -2.01
N VAL A 449 -15.13 -1.77 -0.92
CA VAL A 449 -15.91 -1.74 0.33
C VAL A 449 -15.87 -0.36 0.97
N SER A 450 -14.72 0.31 0.97
CA SER A 450 -14.62 1.66 1.54
C SER A 450 -15.56 2.66 0.86
N ALA A 451 -15.77 2.50 -0.45
CA ALA A 451 -16.69 3.31 -1.24
C ALA A 451 -18.17 2.90 -1.10
N SER A 452 -18.46 1.64 -0.81
CA SER A 452 -19.84 1.13 -0.72
C SER A 452 -20.49 1.42 0.64
N ILE A 453 -19.72 1.83 1.64
CA ILE A 453 -20.23 2.13 2.99
C ILE A 453 -20.99 3.48 2.98
N PRO A 454 -22.25 3.52 3.43
CA PRO A 454 -23.05 4.74 3.44
C PRO A 454 -22.43 5.87 4.29
N ASN A 455 -22.26 7.06 3.72
CA ASN A 455 -21.61 8.22 4.35
C ASN A 455 -20.15 7.94 4.79
N GLY A 456 -19.44 7.05 4.09
CA GLY A 456 -18.02 6.83 4.31
C GLY A 456 -17.17 8.06 3.99
N SER A 457 -15.94 8.06 4.49
CA SER A 457 -14.94 9.12 4.25
C SER A 457 -14.35 9.10 2.82
N VAL A 458 -14.56 8.00 2.08
CA VAL A 458 -14.05 7.78 0.74
C VAL A 458 -15.20 7.74 -0.27
N SER A 459 -15.13 8.54 -1.33
CA SER A 459 -16.15 8.53 -2.39
C SER A 459 -15.93 7.39 -3.39
N THR A 460 -16.99 6.93 -4.05
CA THR A 460 -16.90 5.94 -5.14
C THR A 460 -16.01 6.42 -6.28
N ALA A 461 -16.15 7.70 -6.65
CA ALA A 461 -15.32 8.33 -7.67
C ALA A 461 -13.84 8.28 -7.28
N ASP A 462 -13.48 8.55 -6.03
CA ASP A 462 -12.09 8.49 -5.57
C ASP A 462 -11.47 7.10 -5.69
N VAL A 463 -12.24 6.05 -5.38
CA VAL A 463 -11.78 4.66 -5.53
C VAL A 463 -11.58 4.32 -7.00
N GLU A 464 -12.55 4.64 -7.86
CA GLU A 464 -12.41 4.44 -9.31
C GLU A 464 -11.18 5.18 -9.86
N GLY A 465 -10.95 6.41 -9.41
CA GLY A 465 -9.78 7.19 -9.79
C GLY A 465 -8.45 6.55 -9.36
N VAL A 466 -8.37 5.99 -8.15
CA VAL A 466 -7.18 5.26 -7.68
C VAL A 466 -6.96 3.99 -8.51
N LEU A 467 -8.01 3.22 -8.79
CA LEU A 467 -7.93 2.02 -9.62
C LEU A 467 -7.47 2.35 -11.06
N VAL A 468 -7.94 3.46 -11.63
CA VAL A 468 -7.50 3.96 -12.94
C VAL A 468 -6.02 4.35 -12.91
N VAL A 469 -5.57 5.08 -11.89
CA VAL A 469 -4.15 5.43 -11.73
C VAL A 469 -3.29 4.18 -11.64
N ASP A 470 -3.67 3.24 -10.78
CA ASP A 470 -2.97 1.98 -10.55
C ASP A 470 -2.88 1.16 -11.86
N THR A 471 -3.99 1.00 -12.59
CA THR A 471 -4.02 0.26 -13.87
C THR A 471 -3.17 0.91 -14.96
N ILE A 472 -3.15 2.25 -15.07
CA ILE A 472 -2.24 2.96 -16.00
C ILE A 472 -0.77 2.70 -15.61
N THR A 473 -0.43 2.76 -14.31
CA THR A 473 0.92 2.45 -13.84
C THR A 473 1.33 1.02 -14.19
N ALA A 474 0.42 0.05 -14.03
CA ALA A 474 0.69 -1.34 -14.39
C ALA A 474 0.90 -1.52 -15.91
N LEU A 475 0.17 -0.79 -16.74
CA LEU A 475 0.39 -0.75 -18.19
C LEU A 475 1.75 -0.18 -18.56
N ILE A 476 2.18 0.91 -17.92
CA ILE A 476 3.51 1.50 -18.13
C ILE A 476 4.60 0.49 -17.77
N ASN A 477 4.52 -0.13 -16.59
CA ASN A 477 5.50 -1.12 -16.16
C ASN A 477 5.54 -2.34 -17.10
N LYS A 478 4.38 -2.83 -17.55
CA LYS A 478 4.31 -3.94 -18.49
C LYS A 478 4.90 -3.59 -19.86
N LEU A 479 4.68 -2.36 -20.32
CA LEU A 479 5.26 -1.86 -21.57
C LEU A 479 6.79 -1.80 -21.48
N ASP A 480 7.33 -1.41 -20.33
CA ASP A 480 8.78 -1.37 -20.09
C ASP A 480 9.41 -2.76 -19.99
N GLU A 481 8.72 -3.74 -19.37
CA GLU A 481 9.26 -5.09 -19.13
C GLU A 481 9.05 -6.05 -20.33
N GLU A 482 7.86 -6.09 -20.91
CA GLU A 482 7.44 -7.08 -21.92
C GLU A 482 7.20 -6.48 -23.32
N GLY A 483 7.30 -5.15 -23.47
CA GLY A 483 6.96 -4.45 -24.70
C GLY A 483 5.45 -4.43 -24.96
N ALA A 484 5.03 -4.46 -26.23
CA ALA A 484 3.61 -4.32 -26.61
C ALA A 484 2.77 -5.61 -26.46
N ILE A 485 3.33 -6.71 -25.93
CA ILE A 485 2.65 -8.01 -25.87
C ILE A 485 1.56 -7.99 -24.79
N GLY A 486 0.32 -8.28 -25.18
CA GLY A 486 -0.81 -8.32 -24.22
C GLY A 486 -1.27 -6.94 -23.71
N LEU A 487 -0.83 -5.84 -24.34
CA LEU A 487 -1.25 -4.48 -24.01
C LEU A 487 -2.73 -4.24 -24.37
N LYS A 488 -3.21 -4.87 -25.45
CA LYS A 488 -4.57 -4.66 -25.99
C LYS A 488 -5.67 -5.09 -25.02
N SER A 489 -5.54 -6.24 -24.35
CA SER A 489 -6.56 -6.72 -23.43
C SER A 489 -6.68 -5.80 -22.22
N VAL A 490 -5.55 -5.40 -21.62
CA VAL A 490 -5.52 -4.50 -20.46
C VAL A 490 -5.98 -3.09 -20.85
N TRP A 491 -5.67 -2.63 -22.06
CA TRP A 491 -6.18 -1.35 -22.58
C TRP A 491 -7.70 -1.33 -22.75
N ILE A 492 -8.29 -2.42 -23.25
CA ILE A 492 -9.75 -2.53 -23.39
C ILE A 492 -10.41 -2.40 -22.02
N ASP A 493 -9.93 -3.14 -21.02
CA ASP A 493 -10.45 -3.09 -19.65
C ASP A 493 -10.28 -1.68 -19.04
N LEU A 494 -9.15 -1.01 -19.29
CA LEU A 494 -8.92 0.36 -18.85
C LEU A 494 -9.84 1.36 -19.56
N SER A 495 -10.08 1.19 -20.86
CA SER A 495 -10.81 2.17 -21.68
C SER A 495 -12.23 2.43 -21.20
N ASP A 496 -12.90 1.40 -20.64
CA ASP A 496 -14.22 1.53 -20.02
C ASP A 496 -14.19 2.46 -18.79
N HIS A 497 -13.10 2.41 -18.01
CA HIS A 497 -12.89 3.20 -16.79
C HIS A 497 -12.34 4.61 -17.07
N LEU A 498 -11.70 4.84 -18.22
CA LEU A 498 -11.18 6.16 -18.62
C LEU A 498 -12.29 7.20 -18.89
N THR A 499 -13.54 6.75 -19.08
CA THR A 499 -14.71 7.64 -19.25
C THR A 499 -14.90 8.60 -18.07
N VAL A 500 -14.47 8.21 -16.87
CA VAL A 500 -14.51 9.06 -15.67
C VAL A 500 -13.55 10.27 -15.77
N LEU A 501 -12.52 10.21 -16.62
CA LEU A 501 -11.55 11.28 -16.83
C LEU A 501 -11.96 12.30 -17.91
N SER A 502 -12.89 11.97 -18.81
CA SER A 502 -13.26 12.79 -19.98
C SER A 502 -14.38 13.80 -19.71
N LEU A 503 -15.19 13.62 -18.66
CA LEU A 503 -16.25 14.56 -18.30
C LEU A 503 -15.71 15.69 -17.41
N GLY A 504 -15.84 16.94 -17.87
CA GLY A 504 -15.41 18.14 -17.13
C GLY A 504 -16.02 18.29 -15.73
N GLU A 505 -17.12 17.57 -15.47
CA GLU A 505 -17.85 17.49 -14.21
C GLU A 505 -17.70 16.12 -13.51
N SER A 506 -16.55 15.42 -13.61
CA SER A 506 -16.39 14.20 -12.80
C SER A 506 -16.22 14.52 -11.31
N ASP A 507 -16.87 13.73 -10.44
CA ASP A 507 -16.75 13.81 -8.97
C ASP A 507 -15.35 13.44 -8.45
N LEU A 508 -14.42 13.10 -9.35
CA LEU A 508 -13.03 12.83 -9.03
C LEU A 508 -12.34 14.03 -8.41
N ARG A 509 -11.57 13.79 -7.34
CA ARG A 509 -10.61 14.77 -6.83
C ARG A 509 -9.71 15.28 -7.97
N PRO A 510 -9.49 16.61 -8.06
CA PRO A 510 -8.71 17.20 -9.14
C PRO A 510 -7.27 16.67 -9.18
N GLU A 511 -6.76 16.23 -8.04
CA GLU A 511 -5.44 15.64 -7.83
C GLU A 511 -5.29 14.30 -8.58
N VAL A 512 -6.23 13.39 -8.36
CA VAL A 512 -6.26 12.06 -8.97
C VAL A 512 -6.44 12.18 -10.48
N ARG A 513 -7.28 13.12 -10.92
CA ARG A 513 -7.46 13.44 -12.34
C ARG A 513 -6.16 13.95 -12.97
N LYS A 514 -5.41 14.82 -12.27
CA LYS A 514 -4.13 15.36 -12.74
C LYS A 514 -3.08 14.25 -12.87
N GLU A 515 -3.01 13.37 -11.88
CA GLU A 515 -2.09 12.22 -11.86
C GLU A 515 -2.39 11.25 -13.00
N ALA A 516 -3.65 10.84 -13.17
CA ALA A 516 -4.05 9.94 -14.25
C ALA A 516 -3.71 10.52 -15.64
N LYS A 517 -3.95 11.82 -15.86
CA LYS A 517 -3.58 12.49 -17.12
C LYS A 517 -2.07 12.54 -17.35
N MET A 518 -1.28 12.77 -16.30
CA MET A 518 0.18 12.74 -16.39
C MET A 518 0.69 11.34 -16.75
N LEU A 519 0.18 10.30 -16.09
CA LEU A 519 0.54 8.92 -16.40
C LEU A 519 0.11 8.50 -17.82
N LEU A 520 -1.08 8.92 -18.27
CA LEU A 520 -1.48 8.70 -19.66
C LEU A 520 -0.55 9.41 -20.66
N SER A 521 -0.02 10.57 -20.31
CA SER A 521 0.97 11.27 -21.14
C SER A 521 2.32 10.56 -21.21
N GLU A 522 2.75 9.99 -20.08
CA GLU A 522 3.95 9.15 -20.03
C GLU A 522 3.76 7.86 -20.84
N PHE A 523 2.62 7.20 -20.67
CA PHE A 523 2.25 6.02 -21.44
C PHE A 523 2.20 6.31 -22.96
N ALA A 524 1.60 7.42 -23.37
CA ALA A 524 1.60 7.83 -24.78
C ALA A 524 3.01 8.04 -25.32
N PHE A 525 3.88 8.71 -24.55
CA PHE A 525 5.26 8.96 -24.92
C PHE A 525 6.05 7.64 -25.11
N LEU A 526 5.90 6.70 -24.19
CA LEU A 526 6.55 5.37 -24.28
C LEU A 526 6.05 4.57 -25.50
N LEU A 527 4.76 4.64 -25.81
CA LEU A 527 4.20 4.01 -27.01
C LEU A 527 4.76 4.61 -28.30
N GLU A 528 4.87 5.94 -28.37
CA GLU A 528 5.45 6.64 -29.53
C GLU A 528 6.93 6.29 -29.70
N GLU A 529 7.69 6.22 -28.60
CA GLU A 529 9.10 5.79 -28.62
C GLU A 529 9.26 4.33 -29.08
N LEU A 530 8.40 3.43 -28.60
CA LEU A 530 8.42 2.03 -29.01
C LEU A 530 8.05 1.88 -30.50
N SER A 531 7.08 2.66 -30.99
CA SER A 531 6.74 2.73 -32.41
C SER A 531 7.92 3.24 -33.25
N ALA A 532 8.60 4.29 -32.81
CA ALA A 532 9.78 4.86 -33.49
C ALA A 532 10.95 3.89 -33.56
N ARG A 533 11.11 2.99 -32.57
CA ARG A 533 12.11 1.92 -32.55
C ARG A 533 11.72 0.70 -33.40
N GLY A 534 10.58 0.74 -34.10
CA GLY A 534 10.11 -0.31 -34.99
C GLY A 534 9.28 -1.40 -34.30
N GLY A 535 8.81 -1.17 -33.08
CA GLY A 535 7.89 -2.07 -32.39
C GLY A 535 6.48 -2.01 -32.99
N VAL A 536 5.79 -3.16 -32.97
CA VAL A 536 4.40 -3.26 -33.44
C VAL A 536 3.47 -2.71 -32.33
N VAL A 537 3.05 -1.46 -32.47
CA VAL A 537 2.05 -0.82 -31.61
C VAL A 537 0.72 -0.79 -32.33
N ASP A 538 -0.35 -1.20 -31.64
CA ASP A 538 -1.71 -1.11 -32.18
C ASP A 538 -2.13 0.36 -32.29
N SER A 539 -2.50 0.79 -33.49
CA SER A 539 -2.90 2.18 -33.77
C SER A 539 -4.14 2.60 -32.99
N GLU A 540 -5.02 1.64 -32.64
CA GLU A 540 -6.23 1.89 -31.84
C GLU A 540 -5.90 2.40 -30.43
N ILE A 541 -4.79 1.93 -29.84
CA ILE A 541 -4.37 2.32 -28.49
C ILE A 541 -3.85 3.76 -28.51
N LEU A 542 -3.00 4.10 -29.50
CA LEU A 542 -2.46 5.45 -29.65
C LEU A 542 -3.57 6.49 -29.89
N GLU A 543 -4.55 6.18 -30.74
CA GLU A 543 -5.69 7.07 -30.97
C GLU A 543 -6.59 7.22 -29.73
N GLY A 544 -6.79 6.14 -28.98
CA GLY A 544 -7.56 6.15 -27.73
C GLY A 544 -6.91 7.01 -26.63
N VAL A 545 -5.58 6.94 -26.47
CA VAL A 545 -4.86 7.75 -25.46
C VAL A 545 -4.88 9.24 -25.81
N ARG A 546 -4.75 9.59 -27.10
CA ARG A 546 -4.69 10.99 -27.57
C ARG A 546 -5.85 11.86 -27.14
N ILE A 547 -7.03 11.29 -26.91
CA ILE A 547 -8.22 12.00 -26.43
C ILE A 547 -8.02 12.59 -25.02
N TYR A 548 -7.17 11.95 -24.21
CA TYR A 548 -6.96 12.28 -22.80
C TYR A 548 -5.68 13.08 -22.55
N LEU A 549 -4.81 13.17 -23.55
CA LEU A 549 -3.62 14.00 -23.49
C LEU A 549 -4.02 15.48 -23.44
N PRO A 550 -3.31 16.33 -22.68
CA PRO A 550 -3.46 17.76 -22.85
C PRO A 550 -3.27 18.07 -24.35
N PRO A 551 -4.12 18.93 -24.96
CA PRO A 551 -3.93 19.32 -26.35
C PRO A 551 -2.49 19.79 -26.51
N ASP A 552 -1.81 19.39 -27.59
CA ASP A 552 -0.40 19.71 -27.84
C ASP A 552 -0.09 21.18 -27.50
N ASN A 553 0.36 21.41 -26.28
CA ASN A 553 0.84 22.70 -25.80
C ASN A 553 2.29 22.91 -26.26
N ASP A 554 2.70 22.21 -27.32
CA ASP A 554 3.82 22.61 -28.19
C ASP A 554 3.48 23.84 -29.05
N SER A 555 2.24 24.31 -29.02
CA SER A 555 1.97 25.71 -29.31
C SER A 555 2.00 26.52 -28.01
N VAL A 556 3.21 26.77 -27.49
CA VAL A 556 3.44 28.09 -26.88
C VAL A 556 2.85 29.08 -27.87
N PRO A 557 1.86 29.94 -27.51
CA PRO A 557 1.14 30.75 -28.48
C PRO A 557 2.17 31.49 -29.33
N VAL A 558 2.35 30.98 -30.55
CA VAL A 558 3.34 31.45 -31.49
C VAL A 558 2.81 32.83 -31.85
N LEU A 559 3.52 33.88 -31.44
CA LEU A 559 3.11 35.24 -31.73
C LEU A 559 2.82 35.33 -33.24
N THR A 560 1.66 35.90 -33.56
CA THR A 560 1.27 36.14 -34.94
C THR A 560 2.36 36.96 -35.64
N GLU A 561 2.46 36.87 -36.96
CA GLU A 561 3.51 37.60 -37.69
C GLU A 561 3.40 39.13 -37.46
N GLU A 562 2.19 39.62 -37.22
CA GLU A 562 1.90 41.00 -36.86
C GLU A 562 2.45 41.38 -35.47
N GLU A 563 2.27 40.52 -34.47
CA GLU A 563 2.80 40.73 -33.11
C GLU A 563 4.33 40.68 -33.08
N ILE A 564 4.94 39.77 -33.86
CA ILE A 564 6.40 39.72 -34.00
C ILE A 564 6.93 40.98 -34.65
N MET A 565 6.28 41.46 -35.71
CA MET A 565 6.69 42.70 -36.35
C MET A 565 6.52 43.90 -35.40
N LYS A 566 5.48 43.91 -34.56
CA LYS A 566 5.29 44.94 -33.51
C LYS A 566 6.44 44.92 -32.50
N ILE A 567 6.86 43.75 -32.03
CA ILE A 567 8.02 43.61 -31.13
C ILE A 567 9.31 44.07 -31.81
N VAL A 568 9.56 43.63 -33.04
CA VAL A 568 10.76 44.00 -33.81
C VAL A 568 10.83 45.51 -34.05
N GLN A 569 9.69 46.13 -34.39
CA GLN A 569 9.61 47.58 -34.62
C GLN A 569 9.80 48.36 -33.31
N SER A 570 9.24 47.87 -32.20
CA SER A 570 9.43 48.46 -30.87
C SER A 570 10.90 48.40 -30.41
N ILE A 571 11.59 47.28 -30.68
CA ILE A 571 13.03 47.13 -30.43
C ILE A 571 13.83 48.12 -31.29
N ARG A 572 13.51 48.22 -32.58
CA ARG A 572 14.16 49.19 -33.49
C ARG A 572 13.99 50.62 -32.96
N GLU A 573 12.78 51.00 -32.59
CA GLU A 573 12.50 52.34 -32.06
C GLU A 573 13.35 52.62 -30.81
N ARG A 574 13.39 51.71 -29.83
CA ARG A 574 14.21 51.86 -28.61
C ARG A 574 15.70 51.98 -28.90
N ILE A 575 16.23 51.24 -29.88
CA ILE A 575 17.64 51.34 -30.28
C ILE A 575 17.93 52.74 -30.84
N PHE A 576 17.05 53.25 -31.72
CA PHE A 576 17.28 54.51 -32.44
C PHE A 576 16.85 55.78 -31.67
N VAL A 577 16.31 55.66 -30.46
CA VAL A 577 16.21 56.80 -29.51
C VAL A 577 17.58 57.41 -29.24
N PHE A 578 18.64 56.61 -29.25
CA PHE A 578 19.99 57.08 -28.98
C PHE A 578 20.70 57.57 -30.24
N HIS A 579 21.40 58.71 -30.15
CA HIS A 579 22.16 59.27 -31.29
C HIS A 579 23.60 58.73 -31.41
N MET A 580 24.18 58.23 -30.33
CA MET A 580 25.56 57.72 -30.31
C MET A 580 25.62 56.22 -30.60
N ALA A 581 26.54 55.80 -31.48
CA ALA A 581 26.75 54.41 -31.87
C ALA A 581 26.93 53.45 -30.68
N ARG A 582 27.73 53.85 -29.67
CA ARG A 582 27.99 53.04 -28.48
C ARG A 582 26.72 52.78 -27.65
N SER A 583 25.87 53.79 -27.50
CA SER A 583 24.62 53.69 -26.76
C SER A 583 23.62 52.78 -27.46
N ARG A 584 23.54 52.86 -28.80
CA ARG A 584 22.70 51.96 -29.60
C ARG A 584 23.12 50.49 -29.48
N ILE A 585 24.43 50.21 -29.48
CA ILE A 585 24.96 48.86 -29.31
C ILE A 585 24.67 48.33 -27.91
N ASN A 586 24.77 49.17 -26.88
CA ASN A 586 24.41 48.77 -25.51
C ASN A 586 22.92 48.47 -25.38
N GLN A 587 22.06 49.29 -26.00
CA GLN A 587 20.62 49.02 -26.03
C GLN A 587 20.32 47.70 -26.74
N LEU A 588 20.93 47.43 -27.91
CA LEU A 588 20.78 46.15 -28.61
C LEU A 588 21.14 44.94 -27.72
N LYS A 589 22.23 45.04 -26.95
CA LYS A 589 22.62 43.98 -26.00
C LYS A 589 21.61 43.80 -24.88
N ALA A 590 21.04 44.89 -24.36
CA ALA A 590 19.98 44.83 -23.35
C ALA A 590 18.72 44.15 -23.91
N GLU A 591 18.35 44.44 -25.16
CA GLU A 591 17.22 43.79 -25.85
C GLU A 591 17.49 42.30 -26.12
N PHE A 592 18.73 41.91 -26.47
CA PHE A 592 19.07 40.48 -26.59
C PHE A 592 18.90 39.74 -25.26
N LYS A 593 19.33 40.35 -24.15
CA LYS A 593 19.14 39.77 -22.81
C LYS A 593 17.67 39.71 -22.40
N ALA A 594 16.87 40.71 -22.79
CA ALA A 594 15.42 40.70 -22.54
C ALA A 594 14.67 39.65 -23.37
N LEU A 595 15.21 39.27 -24.53
CA LEU A 595 14.66 38.22 -25.40
C LEU A 595 15.13 36.80 -25.01
N GLU A 596 16.10 36.68 -24.11
CA GLU A 596 16.64 35.38 -23.66
C GLU A 596 15.57 34.59 -22.91
N GLY A 597 15.30 33.36 -23.38
CA GLY A 597 14.23 32.51 -22.83
C GLY A 597 12.84 32.77 -23.43
N HIS A 598 12.69 33.71 -24.38
CA HIS A 598 11.41 33.91 -25.08
C HIS A 598 11.17 32.80 -26.12
N PRO A 599 9.96 32.22 -26.22
CA PRO A 599 9.66 31.12 -27.15
C PRO A 599 9.95 31.47 -28.63
N ASP A 600 9.54 32.67 -29.05
CA ASP A 600 9.79 33.19 -30.41
C ASP A 600 11.14 33.91 -30.60
N GLN A 601 12.10 33.81 -29.67
CA GLN A 601 13.40 34.53 -29.74
C GLN A 601 14.08 34.39 -31.10
N GLY A 602 14.13 33.16 -31.65
CA GLY A 602 14.73 32.91 -32.96
C GLY A 602 13.93 33.48 -34.15
N ARG A 603 12.62 33.66 -34.04
CA ARG A 603 11.79 34.30 -35.09
C ARG A 603 11.93 35.82 -35.04
N VAL A 604 11.90 36.40 -33.85
CA VAL A 604 12.15 37.84 -33.61
C VAL A 604 13.54 38.23 -34.12
N LEU A 605 14.60 37.51 -33.76
CA LEU A 605 15.97 37.83 -34.20
C LEU A 605 16.14 37.71 -35.72
N ARG A 606 15.52 36.72 -36.36
CA ARG A 606 15.56 36.57 -37.82
C ARG A 606 14.93 37.76 -38.53
N LYS A 607 13.78 38.26 -38.05
CA LYS A 607 13.12 39.45 -38.61
C LYS A 607 13.88 40.74 -38.28
N LEU A 608 14.38 40.87 -37.05
CA LEU A 608 15.18 42.02 -36.60
C LEU A 608 16.43 42.23 -37.46
N ARG A 609 17.08 41.14 -37.91
CA ARG A 609 18.23 41.20 -38.83
C ARG A 609 17.91 41.95 -40.13
N PHE A 610 16.70 41.81 -40.67
CA PHE A 610 16.29 42.45 -41.92
C PHE A 610 15.78 43.88 -41.73
N VAL A 611 15.32 44.21 -40.52
CA VAL A 611 14.72 45.51 -40.19
C VAL A 611 15.76 46.54 -39.72
N LEU A 612 16.89 46.11 -39.18
CA LEU A 612 17.97 47.01 -38.77
C LEU A 612 18.84 47.43 -39.98
N PRO A 613 19.21 48.72 -40.11
CA PRO A 613 19.99 49.20 -41.24
C PRO A 613 21.46 48.76 -41.18
N ASP A 614 22.07 48.62 -42.35
CA ASP A 614 23.52 48.45 -42.52
C ASP A 614 24.22 49.79 -42.25
N GLY A 615 24.50 50.05 -40.98
CA GLY A 615 25.22 51.23 -40.48
C GLY A 615 26.62 50.89 -39.96
N PRO A 616 27.41 51.90 -39.54
CA PRO A 616 28.74 51.71 -38.96
C PRO A 616 28.74 50.84 -37.68
N GLU A 617 27.57 50.63 -37.07
CA GLU A 617 27.39 49.79 -35.89
C GLU A 617 27.28 48.27 -36.20
N GLU A 618 27.15 47.90 -37.48
CA GLU A 618 27.07 46.52 -37.97
C GLU A 618 25.97 45.67 -37.28
N PHE A 619 24.78 46.27 -37.07
CA PHE A 619 23.69 45.61 -36.36
C PHE A 619 23.31 44.23 -36.93
N PRO A 620 23.15 44.04 -38.26
CA PRO A 620 22.76 42.74 -38.80
C PRO A 620 23.80 41.64 -38.55
N LEU A 621 25.09 41.99 -38.49
CA LEU A 621 26.17 41.04 -38.16
C LEU A 621 26.12 40.63 -36.69
N LYS A 622 25.82 41.56 -35.78
CA LYS A 622 25.67 41.26 -34.35
C LYS A 622 24.45 40.38 -34.08
N VAL A 623 23.31 40.68 -34.70
CA VAL A 623 22.11 39.83 -34.64
C VAL A 623 22.39 38.44 -35.21
N ARG A 624 23.15 38.34 -36.32
CA ARG A 624 23.56 37.05 -36.89
C ARG A 624 24.42 36.24 -35.94
N LYS A 625 25.36 36.86 -35.22
CA LYS A 625 26.17 36.17 -34.20
C LYS A 625 25.30 35.61 -33.07
N GLU A 626 24.27 36.35 -32.65
CA GLU A 626 23.33 35.88 -31.61
C GLU A 626 22.45 34.73 -32.12
N ILE A 627 21.97 34.79 -33.36
CA ILE A 627 21.24 33.68 -33.99
C ILE A 627 22.11 32.41 -34.02
N ILE A 628 23.38 32.54 -34.39
CA ILE A 628 24.32 31.42 -34.40
C ILE A 628 24.49 30.90 -32.97
N ARG A 629 24.79 31.77 -31.99
CA ARG A 629 24.91 31.37 -30.58
C ARG A 629 23.69 30.56 -30.10
N LEU A 630 22.47 31.02 -30.36
CA LEU A 630 21.25 30.31 -30.02
C LEU A 630 21.11 28.95 -30.72
N GLN A 631 21.55 28.83 -31.98
CA GLN A 631 21.58 27.54 -32.67
C GLN A 631 22.56 26.57 -32.02
N TRP A 632 23.72 27.05 -31.57
CA TRP A 632 24.70 26.25 -30.85
C TRP A 632 24.22 25.87 -29.45
N GLU A 633 23.55 26.77 -28.72
CA GLU A 633 22.96 26.48 -27.40
C GLU A 633 21.82 25.43 -27.50
N ARG A 634 21.02 25.47 -28.57
CA ARG A 634 20.02 24.44 -28.87
C ARG A 634 20.65 23.11 -29.30
N ALA A 635 21.68 23.15 -30.13
CA ALA A 635 22.39 21.94 -30.59
C ALA A 635 23.24 21.28 -29.48
N ALA A 636 23.72 22.07 -28.50
CA ALA A 636 24.51 21.60 -27.37
C ALA A 636 23.67 21.01 -26.23
N GLY A 637 22.34 20.85 -26.41
CA GLY A 637 21.50 20.17 -25.44
C GLY A 637 21.17 21.02 -24.20
N THR A 638 20.96 22.33 -24.38
CA THR A 638 20.06 23.04 -23.47
C THR A 638 18.64 22.68 -23.89
N THR A 639 18.20 21.51 -23.42
CA THR A 639 16.82 21.06 -23.40
C THR A 639 16.00 22.09 -22.63
N ILE A 640 15.26 22.94 -23.36
CA ILE A 640 14.12 23.69 -22.80
C ILE A 640 12.97 22.72 -22.67
#